data_AF-A0A2T3A936-F1
#
_entry.id   AF-A0A2T3A936-F1
#
_cell.length_a   1.000
_cell.length_b   1.000
_cell.length_c   1.000
_cell.angle_alpha   90.00
_cell.angle_beta   90.00
_cell.angle_gamma   90.00
#
_symmetry.space_group_name_H-M   'P 1'
#
loop_
_entity.id
_entity.type
_entity.pdbx_description
1 polymer ?
#
loop_
_entity_poly.entity_id
_entity_poly.type
_entity_poly.pdbx_seq_one_letter_code
_entity_poly.pdbx_strand_id
1 'polypeptide(L)'
;MHLITQNLAELCSLLVNNIFGELPSRIFAALLNKGRSSIPQLAQYTSLTPRQLRHGLVVLLQNNLLYFQTESGHAIYTANADAAYNLVRTGKVLDMIGSVYGEPAKEVMQNLLSMGHTKVEHLRDAYEAKFRQAARMAAAANGGASGDPNGFADHEEASEEIKQDTMTGLYIKSLQELDEVLCRMIQAELVASVNQDSFRSWEDTRKLIEDEVHTAYFAGGVRGAKGKEEFASRLGKRLREVRDDPISLKRKLQAKIQMNKRRKLSEWNSANDYDDDELIVDSDIVLRVNYEKCSVELRNQQLVHFVNEVYGQTTAEVYATLLQQLSKKISRCRFDPEVDDHDDDSAGRNAKVSTNEIYEKLDPTLDVSVGIGKISANMTDRKSANHIQERAPAAKVLYEEAEVVGAASSDEEEVEESNGHAYGEDEVDDDFLQSSTNGVNGTKPGKVKFNDAGPAKLSRKEHFRQHLLLLCEGECKFLRHCAMEQWTVDFEPLVDSLQVMELDTVIQRSVGQTGLRVVRILRKVGKMDEKTLPNLALLPKGDVQTIMLKMQMLGYVDMQEVPRDNNRTASRTLFLYWTDTKRCLDRILDNTYKTMLRCLQRLEVQRQMETDVLDLVKRDDVRGHEKEMMQERYYNRFVRVMDIQEKLLAHVMRLDNLVGTLRDF
;
A
#
# COMPACT_ATOMS: atom_id res chain seq x y z
N MET A 1 11.52 9.68 7.13
CA MET A 1 10.41 10.63 7.32
C MET A 1 10.34 11.52 6.08
N HIS A 2 9.18 11.62 5.44
CA HIS A 2 9.04 12.35 4.17
C HIS A 2 8.95 13.86 4.42
N LEU A 3 9.66 14.65 3.63
CA LEU A 3 9.55 16.11 3.67
C LEU A 3 8.13 16.51 3.27
N ILE A 4 7.41 17.21 4.15
CA ILE A 4 6.07 17.72 3.83
C ILE A 4 6.23 18.82 2.79
N THR A 5 5.84 18.55 1.55
CA THR A 5 5.84 19.55 0.49
C THR A 5 4.69 20.54 0.69
N GLN A 6 4.81 21.73 0.09
CA GLN A 6 3.75 22.73 0.14
C GLN A 6 2.42 22.17 -0.39
N ASN A 7 2.44 21.43 -1.51
CA ASN A 7 1.21 20.88 -2.11
C ASN A 7 0.56 19.83 -1.20
N LEU A 8 1.35 19.01 -0.51
CA LEU A 8 0.82 18.06 0.48
C LEU A 8 0.20 18.79 1.68
N ALA A 9 0.86 19.83 2.20
CA ALA A 9 0.34 20.61 3.32
C ALA A 9 -1.01 21.29 2.98
N GLU A 10 -1.11 21.89 1.80
CA GLU A 10 -2.35 22.50 1.30
C GLU A 10 -3.46 21.46 1.08
N LEU A 11 -3.12 20.28 0.52
CA LEU A 11 -4.05 19.18 0.35
C LEU A 11 -4.60 18.69 1.70
N CYS A 12 -3.73 18.40 2.67
CA CYS A 12 -4.15 17.95 4.00
C CYS A 12 -5.02 19.00 4.71
N SER A 13 -4.68 20.29 4.60
CA SER A 13 -5.47 21.38 5.18
C SER A 13 -6.87 21.48 4.55
N LEU A 14 -6.98 21.28 3.23
CA LEU A 14 -8.26 21.25 2.52
C LEU A 14 -9.11 20.04 2.94
N LEU A 15 -8.50 18.87 3.13
CA LEU A 15 -9.20 17.66 3.57
C LEU A 15 -9.77 17.84 4.98
N VAL A 16 -8.98 18.38 5.90
CA VAL A 16 -9.45 18.71 7.26
C VAL A 16 -10.57 19.74 7.20
N ASN A 17 -10.50 20.73 6.32
CA ASN A 17 -11.57 21.72 6.13
C ASN A 17 -12.88 21.08 5.67
N ASN A 18 -12.81 20.18 4.70
CA ASN A 18 -14.00 19.55 4.11
C ASN A 18 -14.72 18.62 5.08
N ILE A 19 -14.00 18.00 6.02
CA ILE A 19 -14.58 17.02 6.95
C ILE A 19 -14.92 17.64 8.31
N PHE A 20 -14.02 18.46 8.87
CA PHE A 20 -14.14 18.98 10.24
C PHE A 20 -14.40 20.50 10.30
N GLY A 21 -14.37 21.18 9.15
CA GLY A 21 -14.65 22.61 9.02
C GLY A 21 -13.43 23.53 9.16
N GLU A 22 -13.70 24.83 9.06
CA GLU A 22 -12.67 25.88 8.95
C GLU A 22 -11.84 26.04 10.22
N LEU A 23 -12.46 25.91 11.39
CA LEU A 23 -11.78 26.13 12.68
C LEU A 23 -10.64 25.10 12.91
N PRO A 24 -10.88 23.78 12.85
CA PRO A 24 -9.80 22.79 12.91
C PRO A 24 -8.77 22.95 11.78
N SER A 25 -9.22 23.22 10.54
CA SER A 25 -8.33 23.39 9.39
C SER A 25 -7.34 24.54 9.57
N ARG A 26 -7.79 25.70 10.07
CA ARG A 26 -6.92 26.86 10.31
C ARG A 26 -5.83 26.59 11.34
N ILE A 27 -6.16 25.84 12.40
CA ILE A 27 -5.18 25.43 13.42
C ILE A 27 -4.19 24.44 12.82
N PHE A 28 -4.68 23.44 12.09
CA PHE A 28 -3.86 22.42 11.45
C PHE A 28 -2.90 23.01 10.41
N ALA A 29 -3.37 23.93 9.56
CA ALA A 29 -2.56 24.66 8.58
C ALA A 29 -1.49 25.53 9.25
N ALA A 30 -1.80 26.17 10.38
CA ALA A 30 -0.82 26.93 11.14
C ALA A 30 0.30 26.02 11.68
N LEU A 31 -0.05 24.84 12.18
CA LEU A 31 0.92 23.84 12.65
C LEU A 31 1.79 23.27 11.52
N LEU A 32 1.22 23.01 10.34
CA LEU A 32 2.01 22.57 9.18
C LEU A 32 3.01 23.63 8.71
N ASN A 33 2.64 24.90 8.75
CA ASN A 33 3.49 25.99 8.26
C ASN A 33 4.51 26.52 9.28
N LYS A 34 4.18 26.47 10.59
CA LYS A 34 5.02 27.01 11.66
C LYS A 34 5.71 25.93 12.49
N GLY A 35 5.33 24.66 12.30
CA GLY A 35 5.83 23.54 13.07
C GLY A 35 5.25 23.51 14.49
N ARG A 36 6.04 22.94 15.41
CA ARG A 36 5.64 22.66 16.79
C ARG A 36 5.24 23.95 17.52
N SER A 37 4.02 23.99 18.05
CA SER A 37 3.47 25.21 18.65
C SER A 37 2.63 24.94 19.90
N SER A 38 2.74 25.83 20.87
CA SER A 38 1.91 25.89 22.07
C SER A 38 0.62 26.69 21.84
N ILE A 39 -0.36 26.59 22.74
CA ILE A 39 -1.63 27.36 22.65
C ILE A 39 -1.39 28.88 22.53
N PRO A 40 -0.49 29.52 23.31
CA PRO A 40 -0.21 30.96 23.16
C PRO A 40 0.35 31.32 21.76
N GLN A 41 1.24 30.50 21.21
CA GLN A 41 1.79 30.71 19.86
C GLN A 41 0.71 30.54 18.80
N LEU A 42 -0.13 29.50 18.92
CA LEU A 42 -1.26 29.27 18.02
C LEU A 42 -2.27 30.42 18.06
N ALA A 43 -2.51 31.02 19.23
CA ALA A 43 -3.37 32.20 19.35
C ALA A 43 -2.82 33.39 18.57
N GLN A 44 -1.50 33.60 18.58
CA GLN A 44 -0.85 34.64 17.79
C GLN A 44 -0.93 34.35 16.29
N TYR A 45 -0.63 33.12 15.86
CA TYR A 45 -0.58 32.75 14.44
C TYR A 45 -1.95 32.72 13.78
N THR A 46 -2.97 32.27 14.52
CA THR A 46 -4.32 32.07 13.96
C THR A 46 -5.26 33.22 14.29
N SER A 47 -4.92 34.10 15.24
CA SER A 47 -5.82 35.13 15.78
C SER A 47 -7.13 34.56 16.36
N LEU A 48 -7.12 33.28 16.77
CA LEU A 48 -8.24 32.61 17.41
C LEU A 48 -8.17 32.78 18.93
N THR A 49 -9.33 32.80 19.58
CA THR A 49 -9.41 32.84 21.04
C THR A 49 -8.92 31.52 21.65
N PRO A 50 -8.38 31.50 22.89
CA PRO A 50 -7.98 30.27 23.56
C PRO A 50 -9.12 29.24 23.70
N ARG A 51 -10.37 29.71 23.81
CA ARG A 51 -11.54 28.83 23.82
C ARG A 51 -11.71 28.13 22.47
N GLN A 52 -11.71 28.86 21.37
CA GLN A 52 -11.81 28.29 20.02
C GLN A 52 -10.66 27.32 19.73
N LEU A 53 -9.43 27.67 20.13
CA LEU A 53 -8.27 26.79 20.00
C LEU A 53 -8.48 25.47 20.73
N ARG A 54 -8.95 25.49 21.98
CA ARG A 54 -9.21 24.25 22.74
C ARG A 54 -10.26 23.37 22.05
N HIS A 55 -11.34 23.95 21.51
CA HIS A 55 -12.37 23.18 20.80
C HIS A 55 -11.80 22.55 19.53
N GLY A 56 -11.07 23.33 18.72
CA GLY A 56 -10.44 22.81 17.50
C GLY A 56 -9.37 21.76 17.77
N LEU A 57 -8.52 21.96 18.78
CA LEU A 57 -7.50 21.00 19.20
C LEU A 57 -8.10 19.67 19.67
N VAL A 58 -9.22 19.70 20.40
CA VAL A 58 -9.93 18.48 20.82
C VAL A 58 -10.44 17.69 19.62
N VAL A 59 -11.06 18.34 18.64
CA VAL A 59 -11.53 17.69 17.41
C VAL A 59 -10.37 17.06 16.64
N LEU A 60 -9.25 17.76 16.51
CA LEU A 60 -8.07 17.26 15.81
C LEU A 60 -7.41 16.08 16.55
N LEU A 61 -7.30 16.14 17.87
CA LEU A 61 -6.77 15.02 18.69
C LEU A 61 -7.67 13.79 18.63
N GLN A 62 -8.99 13.97 18.69
CA GLN A 62 -9.97 12.90 18.61
C GLN A 62 -9.83 12.09 17.32
N ASN A 63 -9.41 12.73 16.23
CA ASN A 63 -9.27 12.13 14.90
C ASN A 63 -7.80 11.82 14.54
N ASN A 64 -6.89 11.75 15.52
CA ASN A 64 -5.47 11.42 15.32
C ASN A 64 -4.71 12.40 14.38
N LEU A 65 -5.19 13.64 14.23
CA LEU A 65 -4.59 14.63 13.34
C LEU A 65 -3.47 15.42 14.02
N LEU A 66 -3.26 15.25 15.32
CA LEU A 66 -2.21 15.93 16.09
C LEU A 66 -1.42 14.96 16.95
N TYR A 67 -0.13 15.24 17.06
CA TYR A 67 0.70 14.78 18.15
C TYR A 67 0.78 15.86 19.22
N PHE A 68 0.98 15.46 20.47
CA PHE A 68 1.27 16.38 21.56
C PHE A 68 2.33 15.83 22.52
N GLN A 69 3.09 16.76 23.10
CA GLN A 69 4.03 16.49 24.17
C GLN A 69 3.91 17.57 25.23
N THR A 70 4.04 17.17 26.50
CA THR A 70 4.07 18.11 27.61
C THR A 70 5.52 18.47 27.92
N GLU A 71 5.90 19.72 27.68
CA GLU A 71 7.21 20.28 28.02
C GLU A 71 7.04 21.38 29.07
N SER A 72 7.75 21.25 30.20
CA SER A 72 7.72 22.23 31.30
C SER A 72 6.32 22.63 31.78
N GLY A 73 5.37 21.69 31.74
CA GLY A 73 3.97 21.90 32.14
C GLY A 73 3.06 22.50 31.06
N HIS A 74 3.58 22.73 29.85
CA HIS A 74 2.82 23.23 28.70
C HIS A 74 2.72 22.18 27.60
N ALA A 75 1.52 22.04 27.02
CA ALA A 75 1.32 21.16 25.87
C ALA A 75 1.78 21.85 24.58
N ILE A 76 2.67 21.17 23.86
CA ILE A 76 3.15 21.54 22.52
C ILE A 76 2.53 20.56 21.52
N TYR A 77 1.98 21.10 20.45
CA TYR A 77 1.27 20.34 19.43
C TYR A 77 2.04 20.33 18.12
N THR A 78 1.94 19.22 17.40
CA THR A 78 2.53 19.00 16.08
C THR A 78 1.49 18.38 15.16
N ALA A 79 1.43 18.81 13.89
CA ALA A 79 0.50 18.25 12.92
C ALA A 79 0.90 16.83 12.47
N ASN A 80 -0.07 15.92 12.37
CA ASN A 80 0.10 14.61 11.77
C ASN A 80 -0.40 14.64 10.31
N ALA A 81 0.51 14.90 9.37
CA ALA A 81 0.19 14.99 7.96
C ALA A 81 -0.23 13.64 7.34
N ASP A 82 0.34 12.53 7.82
CA ASP A 82 0.05 11.19 7.31
C ASP A 82 -1.39 10.78 7.65
N ALA A 83 -1.83 11.01 8.90
CA ALA A 83 -3.21 10.80 9.29
C ALA A 83 -4.19 11.70 8.53
N ALA A 84 -3.83 12.96 8.28
CA ALA A 84 -4.65 13.88 7.50
C ALA A 84 -4.77 13.45 6.03
N TYR A 85 -3.69 12.93 5.42
CA TYR A 85 -3.75 12.40 4.07
C TYR A 85 -4.68 11.18 3.97
N ASN A 86 -4.66 10.31 4.98
CA ASN A 86 -5.51 9.11 5.01
C ASN A 86 -7.01 9.41 4.99
N LEU A 87 -7.44 10.64 5.27
CA LEU A 87 -8.84 11.07 5.12
C LEU A 87 -9.35 10.90 3.67
N VAL A 88 -8.50 11.10 2.65
CA VAL A 88 -8.83 10.82 1.24
C VAL A 88 -9.20 9.37 1.03
N ARG A 89 -8.56 8.45 1.76
CA ARG A 89 -8.66 7.01 1.54
C ARG A 89 -9.87 6.38 2.18
N THR A 90 -10.64 7.12 2.98
CA THR A 90 -11.80 6.62 3.72
C THR A 90 -12.70 5.74 2.85
N GLY A 91 -13.12 6.22 1.68
CA GLY A 91 -13.98 5.45 0.77
C GLY A 91 -13.32 4.17 0.25
N LYS A 92 -12.05 4.26 -0.19
CA LYS A 92 -11.29 3.12 -0.73
C LYS A 92 -11.00 2.06 0.34
N VAL A 93 -10.70 2.49 1.57
CA VAL A 93 -10.48 1.59 2.72
C VAL A 93 -11.76 0.86 3.08
N LEU A 94 -12.91 1.55 3.11
CA LEU A 94 -14.20 0.92 3.37
C LEU A 94 -14.58 -0.09 2.30
N ASP A 95 -14.39 0.25 1.02
CA ASP A 95 -14.64 -0.66 -0.10
C ASP A 95 -13.74 -1.91 -0.02
N MET A 96 -12.43 -1.72 0.22
CA MET A 96 -11.48 -2.81 0.43
C MET A 96 -11.91 -3.72 1.58
N ILE A 97 -12.31 -3.16 2.72
CA ILE A 97 -12.72 -3.96 3.88
C ILE A 97 -14.01 -4.73 3.60
N GLY A 98 -14.97 -4.12 2.91
CA GLY A 98 -16.19 -4.80 2.46
C GLY A 98 -15.88 -6.01 1.59
N SER A 99 -14.97 -5.83 0.61
CA SER A 99 -14.58 -6.90 -0.32
C SER A 99 -13.78 -8.05 0.33
N VAL A 100 -12.87 -7.74 1.28
CA VAL A 100 -11.94 -8.73 1.86
C VAL A 100 -12.46 -9.34 3.16
N TYR A 101 -13.16 -8.56 3.99
CA TYR A 101 -13.59 -8.97 5.35
C TYR A 101 -15.12 -9.02 5.53
N GLY A 102 -15.87 -8.59 4.51
CA GLY A 102 -17.33 -8.58 4.47
C GLY A 102 -17.97 -7.27 4.92
N GLU A 103 -19.23 -7.08 4.55
CA GLU A 103 -20.03 -5.89 4.87
C GLU A 103 -20.16 -5.60 6.39
N PRO A 104 -20.30 -6.60 7.30
CA PRO A 104 -20.30 -6.32 8.75
C PRO A 104 -19.02 -5.62 9.23
N ALA A 105 -17.85 -6.03 8.72
CA ALA A 105 -16.57 -5.42 9.09
C ALA A 105 -16.44 -3.99 8.54
N LYS A 106 -16.96 -3.75 7.33
CA LYS A 106 -17.03 -2.41 6.72
C LYS A 106 -17.91 -1.47 7.53
N GLU A 107 -19.04 -1.95 8.05
CA GLU A 107 -19.92 -1.14 8.91
C GLU A 107 -19.23 -0.75 10.23
N VAL A 108 -18.58 -1.70 10.91
CA VAL A 108 -17.78 -1.40 12.12
C VAL A 108 -16.67 -0.40 11.80
N MET A 109 -15.94 -0.61 10.70
CA MET A 109 -14.89 0.31 10.28
C MET A 109 -15.43 1.72 10.01
N GLN A 110 -16.59 1.84 9.35
CA GLN A 110 -17.22 3.14 9.09
C GLN A 110 -17.56 3.88 10.38
N ASN A 111 -18.11 3.17 11.37
CA ASN A 111 -18.41 3.74 12.68
C ASN A 111 -17.13 4.17 13.41
N LEU A 112 -16.07 3.35 13.39
CA LEU A 112 -14.76 3.70 13.98
C LEU A 112 -14.15 4.94 13.31
N LEU A 113 -14.16 5.02 11.97
CA LEU A 113 -13.65 6.19 11.24
C LEU A 113 -14.44 7.46 11.55
N SER A 114 -15.75 7.36 11.77
CA SER A 114 -16.58 8.51 12.12
C SER A 114 -16.35 9.03 13.55
N MET A 115 -16.02 8.14 14.48
CA MET A 115 -15.80 8.49 15.89
C MET A 115 -14.34 8.87 16.18
N GLY A 116 -13.39 8.45 15.36
CA GLY A 116 -11.96 8.60 15.63
C GLY A 116 -11.50 7.62 16.71
N HIS A 117 -11.08 8.14 17.87
CA HIS A 117 -10.71 7.32 19.03
C HIS A 117 -11.95 6.97 19.87
N THR A 118 -12.30 5.69 19.96
CA THR A 118 -13.50 5.28 20.72
C THR A 118 -13.20 4.15 21.69
N LYS A 119 -13.84 4.17 22.85
CA LYS A 119 -13.83 3.01 23.75
C LYS A 119 -14.71 1.90 23.18
N VAL A 120 -14.37 0.65 23.48
CA VAL A 120 -15.21 -0.51 23.13
C VAL A 120 -16.62 -0.35 23.72
N GLU A 121 -16.72 0.17 24.95
CA GLU A 121 -18.00 0.50 25.59
C GLU A 121 -18.84 1.48 24.76
N HIS A 122 -18.26 2.61 24.34
CA HIS A 122 -18.98 3.61 23.56
C HIS A 122 -19.37 3.12 22.16
N LEU A 123 -18.56 2.23 21.57
CA LEU A 123 -18.92 1.56 20.33
C LEU A 123 -20.15 0.67 20.53
N ARG A 124 -20.20 -0.12 21.61
CA ARG A 124 -21.36 -0.96 21.95
C ARG A 124 -22.61 -0.11 22.20
N ASP A 125 -22.49 0.97 22.97
CA ASP A 125 -23.59 1.91 23.22
C ASP A 125 -24.16 2.50 21.92
N ALA A 126 -23.27 2.84 20.97
CA ALA A 126 -23.67 3.37 19.67
C ALA A 126 -24.47 2.34 18.85
N TYR A 127 -24.06 1.07 18.86
CA TYR A 127 -24.82 0.00 18.21
C TYR A 127 -26.13 -0.29 18.92
N GLU A 128 -26.14 -0.31 20.25
CA GLU A 128 -27.36 -0.51 21.03
C GLU A 128 -28.39 0.60 20.76
N ALA A 129 -27.94 1.84 20.65
CA ALA A 129 -28.79 2.97 20.27
C ALA A 129 -29.38 2.79 18.86
N LYS A 130 -28.59 2.30 17.89
CA LYS A 130 -29.06 2.00 16.53
C LYS A 130 -30.08 0.86 16.52
N PHE A 131 -29.84 -0.22 17.28
CA PHE A 131 -30.81 -1.32 17.41
C PHE A 131 -32.13 -0.84 18.01
N ARG A 132 -32.08 -0.01 19.05
CA ARG A 132 -33.30 0.60 19.65
C ARG A 132 -34.02 1.51 18.67
N GLN A 133 -33.29 2.28 17.86
CA GLN A 133 -33.88 3.16 16.85
C GLN A 133 -34.59 2.36 15.76
N ALA A 134 -33.94 1.32 15.24
CA ALA A 134 -34.52 0.42 14.26
C ALA A 134 -35.79 -0.28 14.79
N ALA A 135 -35.75 -0.78 16.02
CA ALA A 135 -36.92 -1.40 16.66
C ALA A 135 -38.10 -0.42 16.78
N ARG A 136 -37.84 0.86 17.09
CA ARG A 136 -38.88 1.90 17.12
C ARG A 136 -39.47 2.18 15.73
N MET A 137 -38.64 2.22 14.69
CA MET A 137 -39.10 2.45 13.31
C MET A 137 -39.94 1.27 12.79
N ALA A 138 -39.54 0.03 13.10
CA ALA A 138 -40.32 -1.16 12.79
C ALA A 138 -41.69 -1.18 13.52
N ALA A 139 -41.70 -0.80 14.80
CA ALA A 139 -42.95 -0.68 15.57
C ALA A 139 -43.89 0.42 15.01
N ALA A 140 -43.34 1.54 14.53
CA ALA A 140 -44.13 2.61 13.92
C ALA A 140 -44.70 2.20 12.55
N ALA A 141 -43.98 1.41 11.76
CA ALA A 141 -44.45 0.90 10.47
C ALA A 141 -45.59 -0.13 10.63
N ASN A 142 -45.56 -0.92 11.70
CA ASN A 142 -46.58 -1.96 11.98
C ASN A 142 -47.80 -1.43 12.79
N GLY A 143 -47.83 -0.14 13.15
CA GLY A 143 -48.89 0.48 13.94
C GLY A 143 -50.24 0.69 13.22
N GLY A 144 -50.49 0.01 12.10
CA GLY A 144 -51.70 0.16 11.27
C GLY A 144 -52.49 -1.13 10.97
N ALA A 145 -52.05 -2.31 11.42
CA ALA A 145 -52.78 -3.54 11.16
C ALA A 145 -52.78 -4.48 12.38
N SER A 146 -53.96 -4.65 12.98
CA SER A 146 -54.25 -5.79 13.85
C SER A 146 -54.30 -7.05 12.97
N GLY A 147 -53.27 -7.89 13.05
CA GLY A 147 -53.21 -9.18 12.37
C GLY A 147 -52.36 -10.17 13.17
N ASP A 148 -52.91 -11.35 13.41
CA ASP A 148 -52.40 -12.42 14.27
C ASP A 148 -50.90 -12.76 14.11
N PRO A 149 -50.20 -13.11 15.20
CA PRO A 149 -48.81 -13.56 15.15
C PRO A 149 -48.78 -15.08 14.91
N ASN A 150 -49.01 -15.52 13.67
CA ASN A 150 -48.66 -16.89 13.26
C ASN A 150 -48.49 -16.99 11.75
N GLY A 151 -47.33 -16.56 11.26
CA GLY A 151 -46.83 -16.86 9.92
C GLY A 151 -45.53 -17.64 10.04
N PHE A 152 -45.62 -18.96 9.86
CA PHE A 152 -44.47 -19.81 9.59
C PHE A 152 -43.74 -19.26 8.35
N ALA A 153 -42.48 -18.85 8.50
CA ALA A 153 -41.62 -18.52 7.37
C ALA A 153 -41.01 -19.82 6.84
N ASP A 154 -41.39 -20.17 5.60
CA ASP A 154 -40.81 -21.27 4.84
C ASP A 154 -39.30 -21.03 4.63
N HIS A 155 -38.52 -22.07 4.91
CA HIS A 155 -37.12 -22.17 4.56
C HIS A 155 -36.99 -22.36 3.04
N GLU A 156 -36.77 -21.28 2.30
CA GLU A 156 -36.28 -21.35 0.92
C GLU A 156 -34.75 -21.16 0.94
N GLU A 157 -34.03 -22.27 0.79
CA GLU A 157 -32.59 -22.30 0.56
C GLU A 157 -32.27 -21.66 -0.81
N ALA A 158 -31.85 -20.40 -0.79
CA ALA A 158 -31.30 -19.72 -1.96
C ALA A 158 -30.12 -18.82 -1.56
N SER A 159 -28.91 -19.29 -1.90
CA SER A 159 -27.62 -18.57 -1.96
C SER A 159 -27.31 -17.59 -0.83
N GLU A 160 -26.35 -17.95 0.03
CA GLU A 160 -25.81 -17.18 1.16
C GLU A 160 -25.15 -15.84 0.75
N GLU A 161 -25.93 -14.87 0.29
CA GLU A 161 -25.54 -13.47 0.34
C GLU A 161 -25.95 -12.92 1.71
N ILE A 162 -25.01 -12.32 2.46
CA ILE A 162 -25.28 -11.65 3.74
C ILE A 162 -26.15 -10.43 3.44
N LYS A 163 -27.47 -10.61 3.48
CA LYS A 163 -28.43 -9.54 3.23
C LYS A 163 -28.47 -8.59 4.43
N GLN A 164 -28.37 -7.30 4.13
CA GLN A 164 -28.64 -6.21 5.06
C GLN A 164 -30.00 -6.47 5.73
N ASP A 165 -30.09 -6.32 7.05
CA ASP A 165 -31.34 -6.54 7.74
C ASP A 165 -32.38 -5.53 7.26
N THR A 166 -33.45 -6.05 6.66
CA THR A 166 -34.53 -5.26 6.07
C THR A 166 -35.25 -4.36 7.08
N MET A 167 -35.16 -4.64 8.38
CA MET A 167 -35.78 -3.84 9.44
C MET A 167 -34.86 -2.77 10.02
N THR A 168 -33.55 -3.05 10.14
CA THR A 168 -32.59 -2.15 10.80
C THR A 168 -31.71 -1.37 9.83
N GLY A 169 -31.55 -1.84 8.59
CA GLY A 169 -30.57 -1.31 7.66
C GLY A 169 -29.12 -1.56 8.10
N LEU A 170 -28.89 -2.43 9.08
CA LEU A 170 -27.56 -2.81 9.58
C LEU A 170 -27.20 -4.21 9.10
N TYR A 171 -25.92 -4.47 8.96
CA TYR A 171 -25.39 -5.81 8.72
C TYR A 171 -25.20 -6.58 10.03
N ILE A 172 -24.88 -5.88 11.12
CA ILE A 172 -24.75 -6.47 12.45
C ILE A 172 -26.12 -6.50 13.12
N LYS A 173 -26.51 -7.67 13.64
CA LYS A 173 -27.83 -7.93 14.22
C LYS A 173 -27.84 -7.96 15.75
N SER A 174 -26.69 -8.21 16.38
CA SER A 174 -26.56 -8.32 17.83
C SER A 174 -25.23 -7.77 18.35
N LEU A 175 -25.15 -7.52 19.66
CA LEU A 175 -23.89 -7.14 20.31
C LEU A 175 -22.86 -8.27 20.31
N GLN A 176 -23.31 -9.53 20.36
CA GLN A 176 -22.44 -10.70 20.24
C GLN A 176 -21.76 -10.73 18.86
N GLU A 177 -22.54 -10.52 17.79
CA GLU A 177 -21.99 -10.45 16.42
C GLU A 177 -21.02 -9.26 16.26
N LEU A 178 -21.29 -8.12 16.91
CA LEU A 178 -20.36 -6.99 16.96
C LEU A 178 -19.01 -7.40 17.58
N ASP A 179 -19.04 -8.11 18.71
CA ASP A 179 -17.83 -8.56 19.40
C ASP A 179 -17.03 -9.59 18.58
N GLU A 180 -17.72 -10.49 17.88
CA GLU A 180 -17.10 -11.43 16.95
C GLU A 180 -16.42 -10.72 15.77
N VAL A 181 -17.11 -9.77 15.14
CA VAL A 181 -16.56 -8.93 14.07
C VAL A 181 -15.34 -8.17 14.58
N LEU A 182 -15.44 -7.56 15.76
CA LEU A 182 -14.35 -6.81 16.37
C LEU A 182 -13.13 -7.72 16.64
N CYS A 183 -13.35 -8.94 17.15
CA CYS A 183 -12.30 -9.94 17.33
C CYS A 183 -11.62 -10.30 16.00
N ARG A 184 -12.39 -10.50 14.92
CA ARG A 184 -11.83 -10.76 13.58
C ARG A 184 -11.00 -9.58 13.09
N MET A 185 -11.47 -8.35 13.27
CA MET A 185 -10.73 -7.13 12.89
C MET A 185 -9.43 -6.95 13.68
N ILE A 186 -9.43 -7.28 14.97
CA ILE A 186 -8.23 -7.29 15.82
C ILE A 186 -7.24 -8.37 15.36
N GLN A 187 -7.71 -9.58 15.03
CA GLN A 187 -6.85 -10.64 14.50
C GLN A 187 -6.21 -10.28 13.16
N ALA A 188 -6.95 -9.53 12.33
CA ALA A 188 -6.47 -8.98 11.07
C ALA A 188 -5.59 -7.73 11.22
N GLU A 189 -5.41 -7.20 12.45
CA GLU A 189 -4.67 -5.97 12.76
C GLU A 189 -5.25 -4.70 12.11
N LEU A 190 -6.53 -4.70 11.72
CA LEU A 190 -7.22 -3.54 11.15
C LEU A 190 -7.49 -2.44 12.19
N VAL A 191 -7.47 -2.81 13.47
CA VAL A 191 -7.73 -1.93 14.62
C VAL A 191 -6.57 -2.06 15.60
N ALA A 192 -6.17 -0.94 16.19
CA ALA A 192 -5.10 -0.86 17.19
C ALA A 192 -5.60 -0.18 18.48
N SER A 193 -5.00 -0.52 19.61
CA SER A 193 -5.24 0.20 20.87
C SER A 193 -4.57 1.57 20.87
N VAL A 194 -5.18 2.53 21.56
CA VAL A 194 -4.64 3.88 21.75
C VAL A 194 -4.15 4.04 23.18
N ASN A 195 -2.86 4.33 23.32
CA ASN A 195 -2.21 4.60 24.60
C ASN A 195 -1.72 6.05 24.63
N GLN A 196 -1.25 6.53 25.78
CA GLN A 196 -0.71 7.89 25.89
C GLN A 196 0.47 8.12 24.93
N ASP A 197 1.29 7.10 24.71
CA ASP A 197 2.42 7.13 23.76
C ASP A 197 1.98 7.24 22.30
N SER A 198 0.75 6.82 21.97
CA SER A 198 0.23 6.89 20.60
C SER A 198 0.04 8.33 20.08
N PHE A 199 0.04 9.31 20.98
CA PHE A 199 -0.06 10.73 20.65
C PHE A 199 1.31 11.44 20.53
N ARG A 200 2.43 10.73 20.69
CA ARG A 200 3.76 11.31 20.48
C ARG A 200 4.18 11.16 19.03
N SER A 201 4.96 12.12 18.53
CA SER A 201 5.58 11.98 17.22
C SER A 201 6.65 10.88 17.25
N TRP A 202 6.98 10.33 16.08
CA TRP A 202 8.06 9.33 15.98
C TRP A 202 9.42 9.90 16.41
N GLU A 203 9.73 11.14 16.03
CA GLU A 203 10.97 11.82 16.42
C GLU A 203 11.10 11.95 17.93
N ASP A 204 10.02 12.33 18.60
CA ASP A 204 10.03 12.52 20.06
C ASP A 204 10.11 11.19 20.79
N THR A 205 9.39 10.18 20.29
CA THR A 205 9.47 8.81 20.80
C THR A 205 10.88 8.26 20.66
N ARG A 206 11.51 8.44 19.49
CA ARG A 206 12.89 8.03 19.23
C ARG A 206 13.85 8.67 20.21
N LYS A 207 13.80 10.00 20.35
CA LYS A 207 14.68 10.75 21.25
C LYS A 207 14.51 10.32 22.71
N LEU A 208 13.28 10.14 23.16
CA LEU A 208 12.99 9.69 24.52
C LEU A 208 13.59 8.30 24.80
N ILE A 209 13.43 7.37 23.86
CA ILE A 209 13.97 6.01 24.00
C ILE A 209 15.50 6.03 23.89
N GLU A 210 16.07 6.88 23.05
CA GLU A 210 17.52 7.08 22.96
C GLU A 210 18.10 7.53 24.31
N ASP A 211 17.48 8.53 24.95
CA ASP A 211 17.84 9.00 26.29
C ASP A 211 17.65 7.91 27.36
N GLU A 212 16.57 7.13 27.30
CA GLU A 212 16.30 5.99 28.19
C GLU A 212 17.38 4.90 28.08
N VAL A 213 17.73 4.48 26.86
CA VAL A 213 18.75 3.46 26.61
C VAL A 213 20.13 3.96 27.01
N HIS A 214 20.44 5.23 26.71
CA HIS A 214 21.70 5.85 27.08
C HIS A 214 21.86 5.91 28.61
N THR A 215 20.84 6.37 29.34
CA THR A 215 20.88 6.47 30.80
C THR A 215 20.90 5.10 31.49
N ALA A 216 20.14 4.13 31.00
CA ALA A 216 20.05 2.80 31.60
C ALA A 216 21.30 1.92 31.38
N TYR A 217 21.93 2.00 30.21
CA TYR A 217 22.98 1.05 29.80
C TYR A 217 24.31 1.67 29.43
N PHE A 218 24.35 2.96 29.07
CA PHE A 218 25.54 3.62 28.54
C PHE A 218 25.86 4.94 29.25
N ALA A 219 25.70 4.98 30.59
CA ALA A 219 26.00 6.17 31.39
C ALA A 219 27.46 6.68 31.22
N GLY A 220 28.41 5.80 30.85
CA GLY A 220 29.81 6.14 30.54
C GLY A 220 30.08 6.53 29.07
N GLY A 221 29.04 6.64 28.26
CA GLY A 221 29.08 6.88 26.81
C GLY A 221 29.29 5.60 25.99
N VAL A 222 28.84 5.64 24.74
CA VAL A 222 29.01 4.53 23.78
C VAL A 222 30.44 4.54 23.23
N ARG A 223 31.23 3.49 23.48
CA ARG A 223 32.64 3.39 23.05
C ARG A 223 32.90 2.13 22.21
N GLY A 224 33.71 2.28 21.16
CA GLY A 224 34.11 1.20 20.26
C GLY A 224 33.01 0.74 19.29
N ALA A 225 33.38 -0.04 18.28
CA ALA A 225 32.44 -0.54 17.27
C ALA A 225 31.37 -1.46 17.88
N LYS A 226 31.78 -2.39 18.75
CA LYS A 226 30.88 -3.31 19.47
C LYS A 226 29.90 -2.58 20.39
N GLY A 227 30.33 -1.50 21.05
CA GLY A 227 29.44 -0.68 21.88
C GLY A 227 28.39 0.06 21.06
N LYS A 228 28.75 0.55 19.86
CA LYS A 228 27.80 1.18 18.92
C LYS A 228 26.76 0.19 18.41
N GLU A 229 27.18 -1.02 18.07
CA GLU A 229 26.30 -2.10 17.63
C GLU A 229 25.34 -2.53 18.75
N GLU A 230 25.84 -2.71 19.98
CA GLU A 230 25.00 -3.04 21.14
C GLU A 230 23.98 -1.92 21.44
N PHE A 231 24.40 -0.66 21.35
CA PHE A 231 23.50 0.49 21.50
C PHE A 231 22.41 0.48 20.44
N ALA A 232 22.79 0.33 19.16
CA ALA A 232 21.84 0.28 18.05
C ALA A 232 20.84 -0.88 18.19
N SER A 233 21.30 -2.08 18.56
CA SER A 233 20.44 -3.25 18.78
C SER A 233 19.44 -3.03 19.91
N ARG A 234 19.88 -2.48 21.06
CA ARG A 234 18.99 -2.16 22.19
C ARG A 234 17.99 -1.08 21.86
N LEU A 235 18.44 -0.01 21.18
CA LEU A 235 17.61 1.08 20.71
C LEU A 235 16.54 0.57 19.74
N GLY A 236 16.93 -0.16 18.70
CA GLY A 236 16.02 -0.75 17.72
C GLY A 236 14.98 -1.67 18.36
N LYS A 237 15.40 -2.54 19.29
CA LYS A 237 14.48 -3.42 20.03
C LYS A 237 13.44 -2.62 20.83
N ARG A 238 13.87 -1.60 21.57
CA ARG A 238 12.95 -0.80 22.40
C ARG A 238 12.00 0.05 21.54
N LEU A 239 12.51 0.62 20.46
CA LEU A 239 11.70 1.32 19.45
C LEU A 239 10.63 0.41 18.87
N ARG A 240 10.98 -0.84 18.55
CA ARG A 240 10.04 -1.84 18.03
C ARG A 240 8.95 -2.19 19.04
N GLU A 241 9.31 -2.39 20.29
CA GLU A 241 8.33 -2.68 21.36
C GLU A 241 7.29 -1.56 21.49
N VAL A 242 7.72 -0.31 21.47
CA VAL A 242 6.80 0.85 21.57
C VAL A 242 5.95 1.00 20.29
N ARG A 243 6.55 0.78 19.12
CA ARG A 243 5.85 0.83 17.82
C ARG A 243 4.78 -0.26 17.70
N ASP A 244 5.04 -1.45 18.23
CA ASP A 244 4.18 -2.64 18.09
C ASP A 244 3.21 -2.82 19.26
N ASP A 245 3.35 -2.03 20.33
CA ASP A 245 2.43 -2.05 21.49
C ASP A 245 0.96 -1.82 21.10
N PRO A 246 0.59 -0.86 20.22
CA PRO A 246 -0.78 -0.65 19.76
C PRO A 246 -1.43 -1.87 19.08
N ILE A 247 -0.63 -2.73 18.44
CA ILE A 247 -1.12 -3.95 17.76
C ILE A 247 -0.96 -5.21 18.64
N SER A 248 -0.51 -5.05 19.89
CA SER A 248 -0.37 -6.16 20.85
C SER A 248 -1.69 -6.88 21.18
N LEU A 249 -2.83 -6.23 20.90
CA LEU A 249 -4.17 -6.81 21.07
C LEU A 249 -4.32 -8.16 20.36
N LYS A 250 -3.77 -8.32 19.15
CA LYS A 250 -3.80 -9.60 18.44
C LYS A 250 -3.17 -10.73 19.25
N ARG A 251 -1.98 -10.50 19.83
CA ARG A 251 -1.28 -11.48 20.67
C ARG A 251 -2.06 -11.78 21.94
N LYS A 252 -2.61 -10.74 22.60
CA LYS A 252 -3.44 -10.88 23.81
C LYS A 252 -4.69 -11.71 23.53
N LEU A 253 -5.38 -11.45 22.42
CA LEU A 253 -6.56 -12.19 21.99
C LEU A 253 -6.23 -13.65 21.64
N GLN A 254 -5.15 -13.89 20.89
CA GLN A 254 -4.71 -15.25 20.55
C GLN A 254 -4.36 -16.07 21.81
N ALA A 255 -3.72 -15.46 22.80
CA ALA A 255 -3.45 -16.11 24.08
C ALA A 255 -4.75 -16.50 24.81
N LYS A 256 -5.75 -15.60 24.85
CA LYS A 256 -7.08 -15.91 25.41
C LYS A 256 -7.74 -17.08 24.67
N ILE A 257 -7.72 -17.07 23.33
CA ILE A 257 -8.29 -18.16 22.50
C ILE A 257 -7.62 -19.50 22.82
N GLN A 258 -6.28 -19.53 22.94
CA GLN A 258 -5.55 -20.75 23.27
C GLN A 258 -5.85 -21.24 24.68
N MET A 259 -5.97 -20.34 25.66
CA MET A 259 -6.37 -20.68 27.03
C MET A 259 -7.79 -21.29 27.06
N ASN A 260 -8.75 -20.69 26.37
CA ASN A 260 -10.12 -21.21 26.29
C ASN A 260 -10.17 -22.58 25.60
N LYS A 261 -9.39 -22.80 24.53
CA LYS A 261 -9.25 -24.13 23.91
C LYS A 261 -8.67 -25.18 24.87
N ARG A 262 -7.67 -24.82 25.68
CA ARG A 262 -7.07 -25.72 26.68
C ARG A 262 -8.04 -26.04 27.81
N ARG A 263 -8.82 -25.06 28.30
CA ARG A 263 -9.87 -25.27 29.30
C ARG A 263 -10.93 -26.25 28.77
N LYS A 264 -11.48 -26.00 27.58
CA LYS A 264 -12.46 -26.88 26.93
C LYS A 264 -11.94 -28.32 26.72
N LEU A 265 -10.64 -28.52 26.49
CA LEU A 265 -10.04 -29.85 26.38
C LEU A 265 -9.81 -30.53 27.75
N SER A 266 -9.57 -29.75 28.80
CA SER A 266 -9.34 -30.22 30.18
C SER A 266 -10.64 -30.54 30.92
N GLU A 267 -11.76 -29.97 30.50
CA GLU A 267 -13.06 -30.02 31.20
C GLU A 267 -13.99 -31.12 30.67
N TRP A 268 -13.43 -32.22 30.16
CA TRP A 268 -14.22 -33.38 29.68
C TRP A 268 -14.99 -34.10 30.82
N ASN A 269 -14.72 -33.80 32.09
CA ASN A 269 -15.26 -34.53 33.25
C ASN A 269 -16.27 -33.77 34.12
N SER A 270 -16.66 -32.54 33.78
CA SER A 270 -17.68 -31.78 34.54
C SER A 270 -18.84 -31.42 33.63
N ALA A 271 -19.95 -32.15 33.77
CA ALA A 271 -21.21 -31.77 33.16
C ALA A 271 -21.83 -30.58 33.91
N ASN A 272 -22.33 -29.62 33.13
CA ASN A 272 -23.22 -28.52 33.50
C ASN A 272 -22.62 -27.34 34.27
N ASP A 273 -21.88 -26.49 33.55
CA ASP A 273 -22.05 -25.03 33.65
C ASP A 273 -21.66 -24.40 32.31
N TYR A 274 -22.65 -23.96 31.52
CA TYR A 274 -22.41 -23.22 30.27
C TYR A 274 -22.21 -21.74 30.62
N ASP A 275 -21.07 -21.42 31.23
CA ASP A 275 -20.56 -20.05 31.16
C ASP A 275 -19.77 -20.00 29.85
N ASP A 276 -20.48 -19.65 28.77
CA ASP A 276 -19.84 -19.36 27.48
C ASP A 276 -19.05 -18.05 27.70
N ASP A 277 -17.82 -18.18 28.20
CA ASP A 277 -16.81 -17.11 28.25
C ASP A 277 -16.54 -16.67 26.79
N GLU A 278 -17.50 -15.92 26.24
CA GLU A 278 -17.44 -15.30 24.94
C GLU A 278 -16.16 -14.47 24.87
N LEU A 279 -15.53 -14.43 23.70
CA LEU A 279 -14.29 -13.69 23.47
C LEU A 279 -14.59 -12.19 23.48
N ILE A 280 -14.90 -11.65 24.65
CA ILE A 280 -15.25 -10.26 24.85
C ILE A 280 -13.94 -9.46 24.96
N VAL A 281 -13.85 -8.44 24.10
CA VAL A 281 -12.81 -7.41 24.20
C VAL A 281 -13.12 -6.55 25.42
N ASP A 282 -12.09 -6.19 26.17
CA ASP A 282 -12.24 -5.35 27.37
C ASP A 282 -12.85 -3.99 27.01
N SER A 283 -13.92 -3.62 27.70
CA SER A 283 -14.75 -2.43 27.45
C SER A 283 -13.98 -1.11 27.56
N ASP A 284 -12.95 -1.04 28.41
CA ASP A 284 -12.20 0.19 28.67
C ASP A 284 -11.13 0.49 27.60
N ILE A 285 -10.83 -0.48 26.72
CA ILE A 285 -9.83 -0.29 25.67
C ILE A 285 -10.31 0.78 24.68
N VAL A 286 -9.46 1.78 24.43
CA VAL A 286 -9.66 2.76 23.37
C VAL A 286 -9.08 2.21 22.07
N LEU A 287 -9.88 2.22 21.02
CA LEU A 287 -9.56 1.70 19.70
C LEU A 287 -9.43 2.81 18.67
N ARG A 288 -8.59 2.56 17.66
CA ARG A 288 -8.46 3.35 16.44
C ARG A 288 -8.22 2.47 15.23
N VAL A 289 -8.47 3.00 14.05
CA VAL A 289 -8.13 2.33 12.78
C VAL A 289 -6.61 2.28 12.59
N ASN A 290 -6.12 1.10 12.20
CA ASN A 290 -4.72 0.91 11.84
C ASN A 290 -4.50 1.15 10.34
N TYR A 291 -4.10 2.38 9.99
CA TYR A 291 -3.84 2.75 8.60
C TYR A 291 -2.59 2.06 8.02
N GLU A 292 -1.60 1.64 8.82
CA GLU A 292 -0.44 0.88 8.29
C GLU A 292 -0.91 -0.46 7.70
N LYS A 293 -1.80 -1.16 8.41
CA LYS A 293 -2.37 -2.41 7.93
C LYS A 293 -3.30 -2.20 6.73
N CYS A 294 -4.10 -1.13 6.74
CA CYS A 294 -4.92 -0.77 5.59
C CYS A 294 -4.05 -0.54 4.34
N SER A 295 -2.89 0.11 4.47
CA SER A 295 -1.95 0.31 3.37
C SER A 295 -1.40 -1.02 2.81
N VAL A 296 -1.18 -2.03 3.66
CA VAL A 296 -0.78 -3.38 3.20
C VAL A 296 -1.85 -4.00 2.32
N GLU A 297 -3.12 -3.93 2.72
CA GLU A 297 -4.21 -4.47 1.91
C GLU A 297 -4.44 -3.67 0.62
N LEU A 298 -4.33 -2.34 0.68
CA LEU A 298 -4.40 -1.48 -0.52
C LEU A 298 -3.24 -1.78 -1.50
N ARG A 299 -2.03 -2.06 -0.99
CA ARG A 299 -0.90 -2.52 -1.81
C ARG A 299 -1.24 -3.82 -2.49
N ASN A 300 -1.76 -4.79 -1.74
CA ASN A 300 -2.10 -6.10 -2.27
C ASN A 300 -3.15 -5.99 -3.40
N GLN A 301 -4.20 -5.19 -3.21
CA GLN A 301 -5.18 -4.91 -4.26
C GLN A 301 -4.55 -4.28 -5.51
N GLN A 302 -3.65 -3.32 -5.34
CA GLN A 302 -2.96 -2.68 -6.46
C GLN A 302 -2.07 -3.67 -7.21
N LEU A 303 -1.33 -4.54 -6.51
CA LEU A 303 -0.50 -5.56 -7.14
C LEU A 303 -1.35 -6.61 -7.88
N VAL A 304 -2.50 -7.01 -7.34
CA VAL A 304 -3.46 -7.88 -8.05
C VAL A 304 -3.97 -7.21 -9.32
N HIS A 305 -4.27 -5.91 -9.27
CA HIS A 305 -4.68 -5.16 -10.46
C HIS A 305 -3.58 -5.16 -11.54
N PHE A 306 -2.32 -4.92 -11.18
CA PHE A 306 -1.20 -5.01 -12.12
C PHE A 306 -1.06 -6.41 -12.72
N VAL A 307 -1.19 -7.47 -11.91
CA VAL A 307 -1.15 -8.85 -12.42
C VAL A 307 -2.33 -9.15 -13.35
N ASN A 308 -3.52 -8.61 -13.08
CA ASN A 308 -4.68 -8.78 -13.94
C ASN A 308 -4.47 -8.14 -15.31
N GLU A 309 -3.87 -6.95 -15.37
CA GLU A 309 -3.57 -6.28 -16.64
C GLU A 309 -2.51 -7.02 -17.47
N VAL A 310 -1.55 -7.68 -16.83
CA VAL A 310 -0.42 -8.34 -17.51
C VAL A 310 -0.69 -9.81 -17.84
N TYR A 311 -1.27 -10.57 -16.90
CA TYR A 311 -1.41 -12.03 -16.98
C TYR A 311 -2.86 -12.52 -16.99
N GLY A 312 -3.83 -11.60 -16.88
CA GLY A 312 -5.26 -11.91 -16.87
C GLY A 312 -5.83 -12.33 -15.52
N GLN A 313 -7.15 -12.46 -15.49
CA GLN A 313 -7.95 -12.59 -14.27
C GLN A 313 -7.63 -13.84 -13.45
N THR A 314 -7.54 -15.02 -14.07
CA THR A 314 -7.29 -16.29 -13.36
C THR A 314 -5.96 -16.25 -12.59
N THR A 315 -4.89 -15.71 -13.20
CA THR A 315 -3.59 -15.56 -12.56
C THR A 315 -3.64 -14.53 -11.43
N ALA A 316 -4.39 -13.44 -11.63
CA ALA A 316 -4.57 -12.40 -10.63
C ALA A 316 -5.31 -12.90 -9.39
N GLU A 317 -6.34 -13.74 -9.55
CA GLU A 317 -7.08 -14.35 -8.44
C GLU A 317 -6.19 -15.33 -7.64
N VAL A 318 -5.39 -16.15 -8.32
CA VAL A 318 -4.38 -17.00 -7.68
C VAL A 318 -3.39 -16.16 -6.86
N TYR A 319 -2.93 -15.04 -7.42
CA TYR A 319 -2.04 -14.12 -6.74
C TYR A 319 -2.71 -13.39 -5.56
N ALA A 320 -3.99 -13.05 -5.69
CA ALA A 320 -4.79 -12.44 -4.62
C ALA A 320 -4.89 -13.38 -3.40
N THR A 321 -5.20 -14.66 -3.62
CA THR A 321 -5.24 -15.67 -2.54
C THR A 321 -3.89 -15.81 -1.84
N LEU A 322 -2.79 -15.77 -2.61
CA LEU A 322 -1.43 -15.81 -2.08
C LEU A 322 -1.13 -14.58 -1.21
N LEU A 323 -1.42 -13.38 -1.70
CA LEU A 323 -1.21 -12.13 -0.99
C LEU A 323 -2.05 -12.05 0.30
N GLN A 324 -3.29 -12.57 0.28
CA GLN A 324 -4.12 -12.67 1.49
C GLN A 324 -3.47 -13.56 2.57
N GLN A 325 -2.82 -14.66 2.20
CA GLN A 325 -2.10 -15.51 3.18
C GLN A 325 -0.83 -14.82 3.68
N LEU A 326 -0.08 -14.15 2.81
CA LEU A 326 1.10 -13.37 3.20
C LEU A 326 0.72 -12.21 4.14
N SER A 327 -0.39 -11.53 3.87
CA SER A 327 -0.85 -10.38 4.64
C SER A 327 -1.08 -10.71 6.12
N LYS A 328 -1.45 -11.95 6.47
CA LYS A 328 -1.61 -12.37 7.88
C LYS A 328 -0.31 -12.26 8.70
N LYS A 329 0.83 -12.30 8.02
CA LYS A 329 2.19 -12.25 8.59
C LYS A 329 2.86 -10.88 8.41
N ILE A 330 2.22 -9.93 7.72
CA ILE A 330 2.79 -8.63 7.36
C ILE A 330 1.90 -7.51 7.92
N SER A 331 2.45 -6.73 8.86
CA SER A 331 1.71 -5.64 9.51
C SER A 331 1.81 -4.30 8.77
N ARG A 332 2.89 -4.08 8.00
CA ARG A 332 3.21 -2.79 7.35
C ARG A 332 3.90 -2.97 6.00
N CYS A 333 3.86 -1.94 5.16
CA CYS A 333 4.50 -1.96 3.84
C CYS A 333 6.00 -1.69 3.89
N ARG A 334 6.42 -0.70 4.69
CA ARG A 334 7.80 -0.21 4.75
C ARG A 334 8.50 -0.65 6.02
N PHE A 335 9.73 -1.10 5.86
CA PHE A 335 10.64 -1.42 6.95
C PHE A 335 11.47 -0.19 7.32
N ASP A 336 11.70 0.01 8.61
CA ASP A 336 12.61 1.04 9.11
C ASP A 336 13.97 0.38 9.42
N PRO A 337 15.05 0.70 8.71
CA PRO A 337 16.36 0.06 8.91
C PRO A 337 16.93 0.20 10.33
N GLU A 338 16.49 1.20 11.10
CA GLU A 338 16.95 1.40 12.49
C GLU A 338 16.14 0.57 13.50
N VAL A 339 14.94 0.13 13.13
CA VAL A 339 14.00 -0.57 14.02
C VAL A 339 13.85 -2.04 13.64
N ASP A 340 13.84 -2.33 12.35
CA ASP A 340 13.61 -3.64 11.75
C ASP A 340 14.96 -4.27 11.40
N ASP A 341 15.40 -5.19 12.28
CA ASP A 341 16.67 -5.91 12.14
C ASP A 341 16.58 -6.89 10.96
N HIS A 342 17.68 -7.02 10.21
CA HIS A 342 17.76 -7.87 9.03
C HIS A 342 17.62 -9.36 9.35
N ASP A 343 18.01 -9.77 10.56
CA ASP A 343 18.02 -11.16 11.00
C ASP A 343 16.72 -11.59 11.71
N ASP A 344 15.74 -10.69 11.89
CA ASP A 344 14.51 -10.99 12.61
C ASP A 344 13.31 -11.24 11.67
N ASP A 345 12.88 -12.50 11.60
CA ASP A 345 11.67 -12.92 10.88
C ASP A 345 10.37 -12.30 11.42
N SER A 346 10.40 -11.68 12.61
CA SER A 346 9.25 -11.06 13.29
C SER A 346 8.57 -9.94 12.48
N ALA A 347 9.31 -9.24 11.61
CA ALA A 347 8.74 -8.13 10.81
C ALA A 347 8.03 -8.60 9.53
N GLY A 348 8.07 -9.89 9.19
CA GLY A 348 7.45 -10.43 7.98
C GLY A 348 8.23 -10.18 6.69
N ARG A 349 9.48 -9.67 6.77
CA ARG A 349 10.38 -9.47 5.61
C ARG A 349 10.66 -10.78 4.86
N ASN A 350 10.68 -11.90 5.58
CA ASN A 350 10.82 -13.24 5.03
C ASN A 350 9.50 -14.04 5.07
N ALA A 351 8.34 -13.36 5.03
CA ALA A 351 7.06 -14.06 5.04
C ALA A 351 6.96 -15.00 3.83
N LYS A 352 6.76 -16.29 4.11
CA LYS A 352 6.59 -17.35 3.11
C LYS A 352 5.23 -17.99 3.27
N VAL A 353 4.68 -18.50 2.16
CA VAL A 353 3.43 -19.27 2.13
C VAL A 353 3.65 -20.54 1.33
N SER A 354 3.09 -21.65 1.81
CA SER A 354 3.18 -22.92 1.10
C SER A 354 2.14 -23.04 -0.03
N THR A 355 2.44 -23.86 -1.02
CA THR A 355 1.52 -24.18 -2.13
C THR A 355 0.18 -24.69 -1.63
N ASN A 356 0.20 -25.52 -0.57
CA ASN A 356 -1.02 -26.11 0.01
C ASN A 356 -1.86 -25.06 0.76
N GLU A 357 -1.22 -24.16 1.53
CA GLU A 357 -1.92 -23.06 2.21
C GLU A 357 -2.72 -22.17 1.22
N ILE A 358 -2.16 -21.93 0.04
CA ILE A 358 -2.82 -21.13 -0.99
C ILE A 358 -3.93 -21.95 -1.65
N TYR A 359 -3.62 -23.20 -2.05
CA TYR A 359 -4.56 -24.06 -2.76
C TYR A 359 -5.82 -24.38 -1.94
N GLU A 360 -5.70 -24.57 -0.63
CA GLU A 360 -6.82 -24.79 0.30
C GLU A 360 -7.73 -23.57 0.47
N LYS A 361 -7.22 -22.36 0.19
CA LYS A 361 -7.96 -21.09 0.30
C LYS A 361 -8.40 -20.54 -1.05
N LEU A 362 -8.06 -21.21 -2.15
CA LEU A 362 -8.48 -20.82 -3.48
C LEU A 362 -9.96 -21.15 -3.68
N ASP A 363 -10.70 -20.26 -4.35
CA ASP A 363 -12.09 -20.48 -4.71
C ASP A 363 -12.23 -21.83 -5.47
N PRO A 364 -13.07 -22.77 -4.99
CA PRO A 364 -13.26 -24.05 -5.67
C PRO A 364 -13.92 -23.91 -7.05
N THR A 365 -14.65 -22.83 -7.30
CA THR A 365 -15.33 -22.55 -8.58
C THR A 365 -14.40 -21.99 -9.65
N LEU A 366 -13.23 -21.49 -9.25
CA LEU A 366 -12.24 -20.96 -10.18
C LEU A 366 -11.63 -22.07 -11.04
N ASP A 367 -11.78 -21.92 -12.37
CA ASP A 367 -11.14 -22.75 -13.37
C ASP A 367 -9.70 -22.29 -13.65
N VAL A 368 -8.75 -22.91 -12.94
CA VAL A 368 -7.31 -22.68 -13.10
C VAL A 368 -6.72 -23.30 -14.37
N SER A 369 -7.51 -23.98 -15.21
CA SER A 369 -7.01 -24.49 -16.50
C SER A 369 -6.99 -23.42 -17.60
N VAL A 370 -7.60 -22.26 -17.34
CA VAL A 370 -7.70 -21.10 -18.24
C VAL A 370 -6.57 -20.11 -17.98
N GLY A 371 -6.17 -19.34 -19.00
CA GLY A 371 -5.17 -18.27 -18.86
C GLY A 371 -3.72 -18.72 -18.98
N ILE A 372 -3.45 -20.03 -18.99
CA ILE A 372 -2.12 -20.59 -19.27
C ILE A 372 -2.11 -21.23 -20.66
N GLY A 373 -1.09 -20.90 -21.46
CA GLY A 373 -0.88 -21.52 -22.76
C GLY A 373 -0.68 -23.04 -22.66
N LYS A 374 -1.37 -23.82 -23.49
CA LYS A 374 -1.19 -25.27 -23.56
C LYS A 374 0.10 -25.59 -24.32
N ILE A 375 1.20 -25.74 -23.61
CA ILE A 375 2.50 -26.11 -24.19
C ILE A 375 2.69 -27.63 -24.04
N SER A 376 3.19 -28.30 -25.08
CA SER A 376 3.51 -29.73 -25.00
C SER A 376 4.62 -29.97 -23.95
N ALA A 377 4.51 -31.02 -23.15
CA ALA A 377 5.45 -31.31 -22.05
C ALA A 377 6.94 -31.33 -22.45
N ASN A 378 7.24 -31.59 -23.73
CA ASN A 378 8.59 -31.65 -24.28
C ASN A 378 9.21 -30.28 -24.60
N MET A 379 8.41 -29.19 -24.58
CA MET A 379 8.87 -27.82 -24.86
C MET A 379 9.11 -26.99 -23.59
N THR A 380 8.80 -27.55 -22.41
CA THR A 380 9.01 -26.90 -21.11
C THR A 380 10.15 -27.57 -20.36
N ASP A 381 11.24 -26.83 -20.11
CA ASP A 381 12.26 -27.27 -19.18
C ASP A 381 11.71 -27.17 -17.74
N ARG A 382 11.23 -28.30 -17.22
CA ARG A 382 10.72 -28.38 -15.84
C ARG A 382 11.81 -28.09 -14.81
N LYS A 383 13.09 -28.27 -15.11
CA LYS A 383 14.16 -27.97 -14.14
C LYS A 383 14.39 -26.46 -14.02
N SER A 384 14.42 -25.74 -15.14
CA SER A 384 14.54 -24.28 -15.13
C SER A 384 13.31 -23.61 -14.52
N ALA A 385 12.10 -24.05 -14.89
CA ALA A 385 10.86 -23.48 -14.37
C ALA A 385 10.73 -23.66 -12.85
N ASN A 386 11.22 -24.78 -12.30
CA ASN A 386 11.19 -25.04 -10.86
C ASN A 386 12.45 -24.56 -10.12
N HIS A 387 13.27 -23.72 -10.74
CA HIS A 387 14.47 -23.20 -10.10
C HIS A 387 14.12 -22.52 -8.78
N ILE A 388 14.83 -22.89 -7.71
CA ILE A 388 14.64 -22.35 -6.37
C ILE A 388 15.63 -21.21 -6.20
N GLN A 389 15.11 -20.03 -5.90
CA GLN A 389 15.90 -18.87 -5.56
C GLN A 389 15.74 -18.58 -4.06
N GLU A 390 16.63 -19.13 -3.25
CA GLU A 390 16.53 -19.06 -1.77
C GLU A 390 16.61 -17.63 -1.23
N ARG A 391 17.45 -16.79 -1.83
CA ARG A 391 17.70 -15.41 -1.41
C ARG A 391 17.03 -14.41 -2.34
N ALA A 392 16.59 -13.29 -1.77
CA ALA A 392 16.11 -12.15 -2.55
C ALA A 392 17.18 -11.70 -3.55
N PRO A 393 16.80 -11.19 -4.74
CA PRO A 393 17.76 -10.61 -5.67
C PRO A 393 18.52 -9.49 -4.97
N ALA A 394 19.85 -9.48 -5.10
CA ALA A 394 20.65 -8.38 -4.56
C ALA A 394 20.16 -7.06 -5.16
N ALA A 395 19.97 -6.05 -4.31
CA ALA A 395 19.69 -4.70 -4.80
C ALA A 395 20.78 -4.34 -5.81
N LYS A 396 20.38 -3.96 -7.03
CA LYS A 396 21.34 -3.41 -7.98
C LYS A 396 21.83 -2.11 -7.38
N VAL A 397 23.03 -2.12 -6.79
CA VAL A 397 23.72 -0.90 -6.40
C VAL A 397 24.02 -0.15 -7.69
N LEU A 398 23.10 0.73 -8.09
CA LEU A 398 23.42 1.82 -8.99
C LEU A 398 24.41 2.66 -8.20
N TYR A 399 25.68 2.64 -8.62
CA TYR A 399 26.80 3.36 -8.01
C TYR A 399 26.32 4.62 -7.29
N GLU A 400 26.19 4.53 -5.96
CA GLU A 400 25.99 5.73 -5.15
C GLU A 400 27.23 6.59 -5.36
N GLU A 401 27.00 7.86 -5.68
CA GLU A 401 28.05 8.83 -5.88
C GLU A 401 28.94 8.84 -4.64
N ALA A 402 30.17 8.34 -4.77
CA ALA A 402 31.17 8.52 -3.73
C ALA A 402 31.28 10.03 -3.47
N GLU A 403 30.97 10.45 -2.24
CA GLU A 403 31.30 11.79 -1.78
C GLU A 403 32.79 12.02 -2.00
N VAL A 404 33.11 12.85 -3.00
CA VAL A 404 34.48 13.24 -3.30
C VAL A 404 34.93 14.18 -2.18
N VAL A 405 35.45 13.62 -1.10
CA VAL A 405 36.25 14.38 -0.13
C VAL A 405 37.56 14.70 -0.84
N GLY A 406 37.69 15.95 -1.28
CA GLY A 406 38.86 16.44 -1.98
C GLY A 406 40.13 16.31 -1.14
N ALA A 407 41.02 15.44 -1.57
CA ALA A 407 42.45 15.58 -1.34
C ALA A 407 43.15 15.20 -2.65
N ALA A 408 43.63 16.22 -3.35
CA ALA A 408 44.54 16.04 -4.46
C ALA A 408 45.83 15.41 -3.92
N SER A 409 46.20 14.22 -4.40
CA SER A 409 47.59 13.78 -4.40
C SER A 409 47.89 13.29 -5.81
N SER A 410 48.75 14.07 -6.47
CA SER A 410 49.67 13.60 -7.49
C SER A 410 50.41 12.38 -6.94
N ASP A 411 50.40 11.28 -7.68
CA ASP A 411 51.63 10.61 -8.09
C ASP A 411 51.32 9.60 -9.20
N GLU A 412 52.06 9.76 -10.29
CA GLU A 412 52.07 8.90 -11.47
C GLU A 412 52.90 7.66 -11.15
N GLU A 413 52.33 6.46 -11.28
CA GLU A 413 53.11 5.27 -11.62
C GLU A 413 52.34 4.43 -12.65
N GLU A 414 52.93 4.36 -13.84
CA GLU A 414 52.57 3.43 -14.91
C GLU A 414 52.81 1.99 -14.44
N VAL A 415 51.81 1.11 -14.57
CA VAL A 415 52.02 -0.33 -14.47
C VAL A 415 51.35 -1.01 -15.66
N GLU A 416 52.19 -1.72 -16.40
CA GLU A 416 51.97 -2.37 -17.68
C GLU A 416 50.84 -3.40 -17.69
N GLU A 417 50.05 -3.38 -18.76
CA GLU A 417 49.12 -4.45 -19.14
C GLU A 417 49.91 -5.72 -19.52
N SER A 418 49.80 -6.78 -18.71
CA SER A 418 50.25 -8.11 -19.12
C SER A 418 49.09 -8.89 -19.74
N ASN A 419 49.22 -9.09 -21.05
CA ASN A 419 48.30 -9.83 -21.91
C ASN A 419 48.62 -11.34 -21.80
N GLY A 420 47.70 -12.12 -21.23
CA GLY A 420 47.89 -13.56 -21.00
C GLY A 420 46.76 -14.40 -21.58
N HIS A 421 46.78 -14.60 -22.89
CA HIS A 421 46.07 -15.72 -23.54
C HIS A 421 46.79 -17.04 -23.22
N ALA A 422 46.07 -18.03 -22.70
CA ALA A 422 46.48 -19.42 -22.76
C ALA A 422 45.25 -20.32 -22.96
N TYR A 423 45.22 -20.95 -24.12
CA TYR A 423 44.31 -22.03 -24.50
C TYR A 423 44.64 -23.31 -23.72
N GLY A 424 43.61 -24.10 -23.41
CA GLY A 424 43.73 -25.46 -22.90
C GLY A 424 42.54 -26.30 -23.39
N GLU A 425 42.74 -26.93 -24.54
CA GLU A 425 42.22 -28.24 -25.02
C GLU A 425 42.28 -29.30 -23.89
N ASP A 426 41.51 -30.38 -23.74
CA ASP A 426 40.57 -31.24 -24.51
C ASP A 426 39.63 -31.89 -23.44
N GLU A 427 38.45 -32.46 -23.68
CA GLU A 427 38.18 -33.73 -24.37
C GLU A 427 36.69 -33.78 -24.75
N VAL A 428 36.42 -33.94 -26.04
CA VAL A 428 35.10 -34.27 -26.57
C VAL A 428 35.20 -35.69 -27.11
N ASP A 429 34.49 -36.63 -26.45
CA ASP A 429 34.28 -37.96 -27.00
C ASP A 429 33.34 -37.87 -28.20
N ASP A 430 33.94 -38.08 -29.37
CA ASP A 430 33.33 -38.29 -30.66
C ASP A 430 33.05 -39.80 -30.81
N ASP A 431 31.78 -40.21 -30.85
CA ASP A 431 31.42 -41.50 -31.44
C ASP A 431 30.60 -41.25 -32.71
N PHE A 432 31.28 -41.53 -33.81
CA PHE A 432 30.84 -41.49 -35.19
C PHE A 432 29.59 -42.35 -35.43
N LEU A 433 28.73 -41.95 -36.38
CA LEU A 433 28.72 -42.57 -37.72
C LEU A 433 27.56 -42.06 -38.61
N GLN A 434 27.99 -41.46 -39.73
CA GLN A 434 27.46 -41.61 -41.09
C GLN A 434 26.15 -40.92 -41.50
N SER A 435 26.34 -39.71 -42.04
CA SER A 435 25.60 -39.22 -43.21
C SER A 435 25.80 -40.17 -44.39
N SER A 436 24.70 -40.78 -44.85
CA SER A 436 24.60 -41.31 -46.21
C SER A 436 23.44 -40.62 -46.91
N THR A 437 23.80 -39.68 -47.79
CA THR A 437 22.92 -39.14 -48.82
C THR A 437 22.60 -40.24 -49.83
N ASN A 438 21.32 -40.51 -50.08
CA ASN A 438 20.85 -41.06 -51.34
C ASN A 438 19.40 -40.62 -51.58
N GLY A 439 19.19 -39.84 -52.63
CA GLY A 439 17.87 -39.50 -53.14
C GLY A 439 17.28 -40.67 -53.92
N VAL A 440 16.00 -40.98 -53.69
CA VAL A 440 15.16 -41.70 -54.66
C VAL A 440 13.72 -41.21 -54.52
N ASN A 441 13.16 -40.77 -55.65
CA ASN A 441 11.76 -40.41 -55.88
C ASN A 441 10.82 -41.58 -55.53
N GLY A 442 9.74 -41.32 -54.78
CA GLY A 442 8.73 -42.33 -54.49
C GLY A 442 7.52 -41.80 -53.74
N THR A 443 6.50 -41.37 -54.47
CA THR A 443 5.15 -41.04 -53.99
C THR A 443 4.48 -42.24 -53.31
N LYS A 444 4.24 -42.15 -51.99
CA LYS A 444 3.20 -42.89 -51.26
C LYS A 444 2.53 -41.94 -50.26
N PRO A 445 1.19 -41.97 -50.12
CA PRO A 445 0.50 -41.09 -49.17
C PRO A 445 0.78 -41.58 -47.75
N GLY A 446 1.72 -40.93 -47.08
CA GLY A 446 1.91 -41.08 -45.64
C GLY A 446 0.69 -40.53 -44.92
N LYS A 447 -0.11 -41.42 -44.30
CA LYS A 447 -1.07 -41.01 -43.28
C LYS A 447 -0.30 -40.24 -42.22
N VAL A 448 -0.51 -38.92 -42.15
CA VAL A 448 -0.12 -38.09 -41.02
C VAL A 448 -0.91 -38.62 -39.83
N LYS A 449 -0.28 -39.46 -39.01
CA LYS A 449 -0.79 -39.71 -37.66
C LYS A 449 -0.52 -38.42 -36.91
N PHE A 450 -1.55 -37.60 -36.73
CA PHE A 450 -1.54 -36.63 -35.64
C PHE A 450 -1.24 -37.44 -34.39
N ASN A 451 -0.12 -37.13 -33.74
CA ASN A 451 0.18 -37.68 -32.43
C ASN A 451 -0.83 -37.05 -31.48
N ASP A 452 -2.02 -37.65 -31.42
CA ASP A 452 -3.13 -37.26 -30.54
C ASP A 452 -2.86 -37.73 -29.10
N ALA A 453 -1.59 -37.81 -28.72
CA ALA A 453 -1.18 -37.64 -27.35
C ALA A 453 -1.37 -36.17 -27.01
N GLY A 454 -2.63 -35.76 -26.84
CA GLY A 454 -2.96 -34.48 -26.23
C GLY A 454 -2.15 -34.31 -24.94
N PRO A 455 -1.83 -33.07 -24.52
CA PRO A 455 -1.08 -32.83 -23.30
C PRO A 455 -1.72 -33.64 -22.17
N ALA A 456 -0.91 -34.41 -21.43
CA ALA A 456 -1.40 -35.19 -20.29
C ALA A 456 -2.31 -34.28 -19.46
N LYS A 457 -3.56 -34.71 -19.20
CA LYS A 457 -4.53 -33.92 -18.44
C LYS A 457 -3.90 -33.55 -17.11
N LEU A 458 -3.44 -32.32 -16.97
CA LEU A 458 -2.80 -31.84 -15.76
C LEU A 458 -3.85 -31.80 -14.65
N SER A 459 -3.45 -32.12 -13.43
CA SER A 459 -4.35 -31.98 -12.29
C SER A 459 -4.67 -30.50 -12.04
N ARG A 460 -5.80 -30.19 -11.39
CA ARG A 460 -6.13 -28.81 -10.98
C ARG A 460 -4.99 -28.17 -10.19
N LYS A 461 -4.36 -28.94 -9.29
CA LYS A 461 -3.20 -28.48 -8.49
C LYS A 461 -1.98 -28.17 -9.36
N GLU A 462 -1.77 -28.93 -10.42
CA GLU A 462 -0.66 -28.70 -11.36
C GLU A 462 -0.90 -27.45 -12.22
N HIS A 463 -2.12 -27.27 -12.72
CA HIS A 463 -2.54 -26.04 -13.40
C HIS A 463 -2.39 -24.81 -12.51
N PHE A 464 -2.84 -24.91 -11.25
CA PHE A 464 -2.64 -23.89 -10.24
C PHE A 464 -1.15 -23.57 -10.02
N ARG A 465 -0.29 -24.60 -9.90
CA ARG A 465 1.16 -24.41 -9.73
C ARG A 465 1.78 -23.69 -10.94
N GLN A 466 1.30 -23.94 -12.16
CA GLN A 466 1.77 -23.24 -13.35
C GLN A 466 1.49 -21.73 -13.29
N HIS A 467 0.36 -21.28 -12.71
CA HIS A 467 0.10 -19.84 -12.50
C HIS A 467 1.14 -19.22 -11.55
N LEU A 468 1.53 -19.93 -10.49
CA LEU A 468 2.57 -19.46 -9.57
C LEU A 468 3.94 -19.34 -10.26
N LEU A 469 4.28 -20.33 -11.11
CA LEU A 469 5.52 -20.30 -11.88
C LEU A 469 5.55 -19.16 -12.91
N LEU A 470 4.43 -18.89 -13.58
CA LEU A 470 4.30 -17.77 -14.50
C LEU A 470 4.61 -16.42 -13.83
N LEU A 471 4.17 -16.25 -12.57
CA LEU A 471 4.45 -15.05 -11.78
C LEU A 471 5.94 -14.90 -11.39
N CYS A 472 6.71 -15.99 -11.41
CA CYS A 472 8.16 -15.97 -11.17
C CYS A 472 8.98 -15.52 -12.38
N GLU A 473 8.52 -15.82 -13.59
CA GLU A 473 9.30 -15.59 -14.82
C GLU A 473 9.11 -14.17 -15.42
N GLY A 474 8.11 -13.42 -14.93
CA GLY A 474 7.79 -12.07 -15.40
C GLY A 474 8.91 -11.03 -15.23
N GLU A 475 8.88 -9.96 -16.04
CA GLU A 475 9.86 -8.84 -15.94
C GLU A 475 9.90 -8.21 -14.53
N CYS A 476 8.74 -8.04 -13.90
CA CYS A 476 8.61 -7.51 -12.55
C CYS A 476 8.92 -8.53 -11.45
N LYS A 477 8.98 -9.84 -11.77
CA LYS A 477 9.16 -10.95 -10.81
C LYS A 477 8.23 -10.84 -9.60
N PHE A 478 6.93 -10.85 -9.86
CA PHE A 478 5.88 -10.70 -8.82
C PHE A 478 5.95 -11.74 -7.71
N LEU A 479 6.58 -12.89 -7.98
CA LEU A 479 6.73 -13.97 -7.03
C LEU A 479 8.13 -14.59 -7.10
N ARG A 480 8.63 -15.06 -5.95
CA ARG A 480 9.85 -15.87 -5.86
C ARG A 480 9.55 -17.24 -5.28
N HIS A 481 10.00 -18.28 -5.98
CA HIS A 481 10.02 -19.66 -5.50
C HIS A 481 11.24 -19.84 -4.59
N CYS A 482 11.04 -19.74 -3.28
CA CYS A 482 12.13 -19.59 -2.30
C CYS A 482 12.55 -20.91 -1.63
N ALA A 483 11.69 -21.92 -1.63
CA ALA A 483 12.02 -23.29 -1.23
C ALA A 483 11.00 -24.27 -1.85
N MET A 484 11.17 -25.57 -1.59
CA MET A 484 10.25 -26.60 -2.09
C MET A 484 8.81 -26.31 -1.66
N GLU A 485 7.94 -26.04 -2.64
CA GLU A 485 6.54 -25.64 -2.43
C GLU A 485 6.33 -24.36 -1.61
N GLN A 486 7.35 -23.50 -1.44
CA GLN A 486 7.25 -22.24 -0.71
C GLN A 486 7.47 -21.03 -1.62
N TRP A 487 6.65 -20.02 -1.40
CA TRP A 487 6.59 -18.81 -2.22
C TRP A 487 6.63 -17.57 -1.34
N THR A 488 7.22 -16.50 -1.87
CA THR A 488 7.27 -15.18 -1.23
C THR A 488 7.26 -14.07 -2.27
N VAL A 489 6.94 -12.85 -1.85
CA VAL A 489 6.97 -11.66 -2.69
C VAL A 489 8.05 -10.74 -2.14
N ASP A 490 9.05 -10.43 -2.97
CA ASP A 490 10.08 -9.47 -2.63
C ASP A 490 9.53 -8.04 -2.88
N PHE A 491 8.75 -7.51 -1.94
CA PHE A 491 7.99 -6.26 -2.12
C PHE A 491 8.86 -5.05 -2.46
N GLU A 492 10.02 -4.90 -1.82
CA GLU A 492 10.93 -3.76 -2.02
C GLU A 492 11.41 -3.64 -3.48
N PRO A 493 12.10 -4.64 -4.07
CA PRO A 493 12.51 -4.57 -5.48
C PRO A 493 11.32 -4.58 -6.46
N LEU A 494 10.19 -5.21 -6.10
CA LEU A 494 8.99 -5.19 -6.92
C LEU A 494 8.40 -3.77 -7.00
N VAL A 495 8.24 -3.09 -5.87
CA VAL A 495 7.71 -1.73 -5.81
C VAL A 495 8.65 -0.75 -6.51
N ASP A 496 9.97 -0.87 -6.32
CA ASP A 496 10.95 -0.04 -7.05
C ASP A 496 10.81 -0.17 -8.57
N SER A 497 10.63 -1.41 -9.06
CA SER A 497 10.39 -1.69 -10.48
C SER A 497 9.09 -1.04 -10.97
N LEU A 498 8.01 -1.12 -10.18
CA LEU A 498 6.73 -0.50 -10.51
C LEU A 498 6.80 1.04 -10.49
N GLN A 499 7.51 1.64 -9.55
CA GLN A 499 7.74 3.09 -9.50
C GLN A 499 8.47 3.57 -10.76
N VAL A 500 9.51 2.85 -11.18
CA VAL A 500 10.24 3.12 -12.42
C VAL A 500 9.35 2.96 -13.66
N MET A 501 8.46 1.97 -13.67
CA MET A 501 7.49 1.76 -14.75
C MET A 501 6.47 2.92 -14.84
N GLU A 502 5.99 3.41 -13.70
CA GLU A 502 5.10 4.58 -13.65
C GLU A 502 5.81 5.83 -14.15
N LEU A 503 7.05 6.07 -13.72
CA LEU A 503 7.89 7.16 -14.22
C LEU A 503 8.08 7.05 -15.76
N ASP A 504 8.35 5.86 -16.27
CA ASP A 504 8.50 5.61 -17.70
C ASP A 504 7.23 5.93 -18.47
N THR A 505 6.07 5.55 -17.93
CA THR A 505 4.76 5.85 -18.52
C THR A 505 4.52 7.37 -18.58
N VAL A 506 4.86 8.10 -17.53
CA VAL A 506 4.75 9.57 -17.50
C VAL A 506 5.71 10.23 -18.50
N ILE A 507 6.96 9.75 -18.60
CA ILE A 507 7.94 10.26 -19.57
C ILE A 507 7.50 9.97 -21.01
N GLN A 508 7.00 8.77 -21.28
CA GLN A 508 6.50 8.38 -22.59
C GLN A 508 5.35 9.27 -23.04
N ARG A 509 4.40 9.57 -22.14
CA ARG A 509 3.24 10.42 -22.44
C ARG A 509 3.61 11.90 -22.63
N SER A 510 4.63 12.40 -21.92
CA SER A 510 5.03 13.82 -21.96
C SER A 510 6.08 14.14 -23.03
N VAL A 511 7.10 13.30 -23.16
CA VAL A 511 8.24 13.51 -24.06
C VAL A 511 8.12 12.69 -25.34
N GLY A 512 7.56 11.48 -25.27
CA GLY A 512 7.45 10.53 -26.38
C GLY A 512 8.39 9.33 -26.23
N GLN A 513 8.26 8.36 -27.14
CA GLN A 513 9.04 7.10 -27.10
C GLN A 513 10.55 7.29 -27.25
N THR A 514 10.97 8.19 -28.14
CA THR A 514 12.38 8.55 -28.31
C THR A 514 12.95 9.13 -27.02
N GLY A 515 12.15 9.90 -26.29
CA GLY A 515 12.54 10.41 -24.99
C GLY A 515 12.67 9.30 -23.94
N LEU A 516 11.68 8.42 -23.83
CA LEU A 516 11.76 7.28 -22.92
C LEU A 516 13.03 6.44 -23.17
N ARG A 517 13.37 6.21 -24.44
CA ARG A 517 14.60 5.50 -24.82
C ARG A 517 15.86 6.19 -24.30
N VAL A 518 15.98 7.50 -24.49
CA VAL A 518 17.12 8.28 -24.01
C VAL A 518 17.25 8.20 -22.48
N VAL A 519 16.17 8.39 -21.73
CA VAL A 519 16.19 8.28 -20.25
C VAL A 519 16.56 6.86 -19.79
N ARG A 520 16.06 5.82 -20.46
CA ARG A 520 16.44 4.43 -20.16
C ARG A 520 17.94 4.18 -20.36
N ILE A 521 18.54 4.77 -21.40
CA ILE A 521 19.99 4.70 -21.63
C ILE A 521 20.73 5.43 -20.51
N LEU A 522 20.34 6.67 -20.20
CA LEU A 522 20.99 7.47 -19.14
C LEU A 522 20.91 6.81 -17.76
N ARG A 523 19.78 6.19 -17.39
CA ARG A 523 19.67 5.44 -16.13
C ARG A 523 20.52 4.18 -16.08
N LYS A 524 20.76 3.53 -17.24
CA LYS A 524 21.56 2.31 -17.31
C LYS A 524 23.07 2.59 -17.34
N VAL A 525 23.49 3.64 -18.05
CA VAL A 525 24.90 3.98 -18.26
C VAL A 525 25.42 4.98 -17.23
N GLY A 526 24.55 5.85 -16.70
CA GLY A 526 24.91 6.94 -15.81
C GLY A 526 25.21 8.24 -16.56
N LYS A 527 26.19 8.99 -16.07
CA LYS A 527 26.60 10.29 -16.62
C LYS A 527 27.22 10.12 -18.01
N MET A 528 26.62 10.74 -19.02
CA MET A 528 27.03 10.59 -20.42
C MET A 528 27.29 11.93 -21.10
N ASP A 529 28.27 11.96 -21.99
CA ASP A 529 28.54 13.12 -22.83
C ASP A 529 27.61 13.17 -24.05
N GLU A 530 27.43 14.37 -24.59
CA GLU A 530 26.55 14.59 -25.75
C GLU A 530 27.01 13.88 -27.04
N LYS A 531 28.28 13.47 -27.13
CA LYS A 531 28.81 12.84 -28.35
C LYS A 531 28.50 11.35 -28.41
N THR A 532 28.48 10.65 -27.27
CA THR A 532 28.23 9.21 -27.22
C THR A 532 26.74 8.88 -27.24
N LEU A 533 25.91 9.74 -26.65
CA LEU A 533 24.48 9.51 -26.50
C LEU A 533 23.73 9.29 -27.83
N PRO A 534 23.97 10.05 -28.92
CA PRO A 534 23.31 9.82 -30.22
C PRO A 534 23.58 8.44 -30.82
N ASN A 535 24.82 7.95 -30.69
CA ASN A 535 25.20 6.64 -31.20
C ASN A 535 24.51 5.51 -30.42
N LEU A 536 24.46 5.61 -29.09
CA LEU A 536 23.80 4.62 -28.23
C LEU A 536 22.27 4.66 -28.38
N ALA A 537 21.70 5.85 -28.57
CA ALA A 537 20.27 6.02 -28.78
C ALA A 537 19.80 5.69 -30.20
N LEU A 538 20.72 5.49 -31.16
CA LEU A 538 20.42 5.34 -32.59
C LEU A 538 19.53 6.50 -33.07
N LEU A 539 19.95 7.73 -32.77
CA LEU A 539 19.24 8.97 -33.13
C LEU A 539 20.19 9.97 -33.81
N PRO A 540 19.68 10.80 -34.75
CA PRO A 540 20.42 11.94 -35.23
C PRO A 540 20.79 12.89 -34.08
N LYS A 541 21.98 13.48 -34.15
CA LYS A 541 22.48 14.39 -33.10
C LYS A 541 21.51 15.55 -32.81
N GLY A 542 20.94 16.18 -33.85
CA GLY A 542 20.00 17.29 -33.68
C GLY A 542 18.71 16.89 -32.93
N ASP A 543 18.24 15.66 -33.15
CA ASP A 543 17.05 15.15 -32.47
C ASP A 543 17.33 14.89 -30.99
N VAL A 544 18.50 14.30 -30.68
CA VAL A 544 18.93 14.10 -29.28
C VAL A 544 19.03 15.43 -28.55
N GLN A 545 19.67 16.45 -29.14
CA GLN A 545 19.76 17.78 -28.52
C GLN A 545 18.38 18.38 -28.23
N THR A 546 17.45 18.28 -29.17
CA THR A 546 16.09 18.79 -29.02
C THR A 546 15.33 18.06 -27.90
N ILE A 547 15.43 16.73 -27.87
CA ILE A 547 14.79 15.89 -26.86
C ILE A 547 15.39 16.14 -25.48
N MET A 548 16.71 16.24 -25.37
CA MET A 548 17.43 16.49 -24.12
C MET A 548 17.07 17.86 -23.54
N LEU A 549 16.99 18.90 -24.37
CA LEU A 549 16.53 20.22 -23.94
C LEU A 549 15.10 20.16 -23.40
N LYS A 550 14.18 19.49 -24.10
CA LYS A 550 12.80 19.30 -23.65
C LYS A 550 12.75 18.56 -22.31
N MET A 551 13.55 17.50 -22.13
CA MET A 551 13.63 16.75 -20.88
C MET A 551 14.21 17.56 -19.73
N GLN A 552 15.20 18.40 -20.01
CA GLN A 552 15.82 19.27 -19.02
C GLN A 552 14.82 20.33 -18.55
N MET A 553 14.08 20.97 -19.46
CA MET A 553 13.00 21.90 -19.11
C MET A 553 11.90 21.22 -18.29
N LEU A 554 11.61 19.97 -18.61
CA LEU A 554 10.65 19.16 -17.87
C LEU A 554 11.23 18.57 -16.59
N GLY A 555 12.53 18.71 -16.28
CA GLY A 555 13.17 18.21 -15.06
C GLY A 555 13.35 16.68 -14.99
N TYR A 556 13.47 15.99 -16.13
CA TYR A 556 13.78 14.54 -16.20
C TYR A 556 15.27 14.25 -16.41
N VAL A 557 16.02 15.23 -16.90
CA VAL A 557 17.45 15.11 -17.21
C VAL A 557 18.15 16.35 -16.67
N ASP A 558 19.30 16.14 -16.05
CA ASP A 558 20.21 17.20 -15.65
C ASP A 558 21.42 17.27 -16.55
N MET A 559 22.09 18.41 -16.46
CA MET A 559 23.37 18.68 -17.08
C MET A 559 24.38 19.08 -16.00
N GLN A 560 25.50 18.38 -15.94
CA GLN A 560 26.65 18.69 -15.10
C GLN A 560 27.77 19.26 -15.98
N GLU A 561 28.22 20.46 -15.61
CA GLU A 561 29.38 21.10 -16.23
C GLU A 561 30.67 20.61 -15.57
N VAL A 562 31.60 20.11 -16.37
CA VAL A 562 32.93 19.68 -15.93
C VAL A 562 33.98 20.52 -16.67
N PRO A 563 34.46 21.61 -16.07
CA PRO A 563 35.50 22.46 -16.65
C PRO A 563 36.81 21.69 -16.84
N ARG A 564 37.43 21.78 -18.01
CA ARG A 564 38.79 21.24 -18.23
C ARG A 564 39.89 22.20 -17.79
N ASP A 565 39.53 23.46 -17.50
CA ASP A 565 40.44 24.48 -17.03
C ASP A 565 39.81 25.35 -15.94
N ASN A 566 40.67 26.03 -15.18
CA ASN A 566 40.23 26.86 -14.04
C ASN A 566 39.39 28.07 -14.48
N ASN A 567 39.52 28.49 -15.74
CA ASN A 567 38.79 29.63 -16.30
C ASN A 567 37.32 29.29 -16.64
N ARG A 568 36.89 28.02 -16.50
CA ARG A 568 35.51 27.55 -16.72
C ARG A 568 34.88 28.03 -18.03
N THR A 569 35.70 28.11 -19.08
CA THR A 569 35.22 28.58 -20.39
C THR A 569 34.35 27.51 -21.06
N ALA A 570 33.17 27.88 -21.56
CA ALA A 570 32.22 26.91 -22.13
C ALA A 570 32.81 26.06 -23.27
N SER A 571 33.75 26.60 -24.06
CA SER A 571 34.46 25.88 -25.12
C SER A 571 35.39 24.77 -24.61
N ARG A 572 35.81 24.84 -23.34
CA ARG A 572 36.67 23.84 -22.66
C ARG A 572 35.92 23.12 -21.55
N THR A 573 34.60 23.21 -21.50
CA THR A 573 33.76 22.52 -20.52
C THR A 573 33.12 21.28 -21.15
N LEU A 574 33.19 20.15 -20.45
CA LEU A 574 32.42 18.96 -20.79
C LEU A 574 31.03 19.05 -20.15
N PHE A 575 30.01 18.68 -20.91
CA PHE A 575 28.64 18.61 -20.43
C PHE A 575 28.24 17.15 -20.31
N LEU A 576 28.00 16.71 -19.07
CA LEU A 576 27.55 15.36 -18.77
C LEU A 576 26.07 15.38 -18.42
N TYR A 577 25.29 14.56 -19.09
CA TYR A 577 23.87 14.43 -18.85
C TYR A 577 23.57 13.17 -18.06
N TRP A 578 22.58 13.25 -17.17
CA TRP A 578 22.16 12.13 -16.34
C TRP A 578 20.73 12.31 -15.84
N THR A 579 20.16 11.25 -15.28
CA THR A 579 18.80 11.27 -14.71
C THR A 579 18.83 10.82 -13.27
N ASP A 580 18.44 11.72 -12.37
CA ASP A 580 18.10 11.38 -10.99
C ASP A 580 16.70 10.76 -10.94
N THR A 581 16.66 9.43 -10.83
CA THR A 581 15.39 8.70 -10.79
C THR A 581 14.57 9.06 -9.55
N LYS A 582 15.22 9.18 -8.39
CA LYS A 582 14.54 9.47 -7.12
C LYS A 582 13.91 10.85 -7.14
N ARG A 583 14.66 11.87 -7.57
CA ARG A 583 14.13 13.23 -7.69
C ARG A 583 13.01 13.33 -8.73
N CYS A 584 13.08 12.54 -9.80
CA CYS A 584 11.97 12.46 -10.76
C CYS A 584 10.70 11.88 -10.12
N LEU A 585 10.83 10.82 -9.32
CA LEU A 585 9.71 10.21 -8.59
C LEU A 585 9.11 11.19 -7.56
N ASP A 586 9.96 11.85 -6.77
CA ASP A 586 9.52 12.86 -5.77
C ASP A 586 8.73 14.01 -6.44
N ARG A 587 9.17 14.43 -7.63
CA ARG A 587 8.48 15.48 -8.40
C ARG A 587 7.15 14.99 -8.98
N ILE A 588 7.06 13.73 -9.40
CA ILE A 588 5.79 13.14 -9.83
C ILE A 588 4.83 13.06 -8.63
N LEU A 589 5.31 12.65 -7.47
CA LEU A 589 4.53 12.59 -6.24
C LEU A 589 3.98 13.98 -5.85
N ASP A 590 4.81 15.01 -5.85
CA ASP A 590 4.40 16.37 -5.51
C ASP A 590 3.40 16.95 -6.53
N ASN A 591 3.61 16.71 -7.83
CA ASN A 591 2.64 17.07 -8.87
C ASN A 591 1.31 16.31 -8.73
N THR A 592 1.35 15.09 -8.22
CA THR A 592 0.16 14.28 -7.94
C THR A 592 -0.66 14.91 -6.82
N TYR A 593 -0.03 15.32 -5.71
CA TYR A 593 -0.71 16.08 -4.65
C TYR A 593 -1.32 17.38 -5.16
N LYS A 594 -0.57 18.13 -5.96
CA LYS A 594 -1.06 19.37 -6.57
C LYS A 594 -2.29 19.12 -7.46
N THR A 595 -2.29 18.01 -8.20
CA THR A 595 -3.41 17.64 -9.06
C THR A 595 -4.63 17.24 -8.24
N MET A 596 -4.45 16.44 -7.19
CA MET A 596 -5.52 16.07 -6.26
C MET A 596 -6.12 17.31 -5.59
N LEU A 597 -5.28 18.23 -5.11
CA LEU A 597 -5.69 19.49 -4.50
C LEU A 597 -6.58 20.30 -5.47
N ARG A 598 -6.14 20.45 -6.72
CA ARG A 598 -6.90 21.17 -7.76
C ARG A 598 -8.24 20.50 -8.07
N CYS A 599 -8.29 19.16 -8.11
CA CYS A 599 -9.54 18.43 -8.29
C CYS A 599 -10.53 18.69 -7.15
N LEU A 600 -10.07 18.68 -5.90
CA LEU A 600 -10.91 18.94 -4.72
C LEU A 600 -11.34 20.40 -4.61
N GLN A 601 -10.46 21.36 -4.93
CA GLN A 601 -10.83 22.77 -5.03
C GLN A 601 -11.87 22.99 -6.12
N ARG A 602 -11.71 22.34 -7.28
CA ARG A 602 -12.69 22.42 -8.36
C ARG A 602 -14.03 21.82 -7.94
N LEU A 603 -14.02 20.70 -7.21
CA LEU A 603 -15.22 20.08 -6.66
C LEU A 603 -16.00 21.04 -5.76
N GLU A 604 -15.30 21.74 -4.87
CA GLU A 604 -15.91 22.72 -3.97
C GLU A 604 -16.52 23.91 -4.72
N VAL A 605 -15.80 24.45 -5.72
CA VAL A 605 -16.35 25.50 -6.59
C VAL A 605 -17.60 25.03 -7.32
N GLN A 606 -17.64 23.79 -7.80
CA GLN A 606 -18.84 23.25 -8.45
C GLN A 606 -20.03 23.12 -7.49
N ARG A 607 -19.77 22.73 -6.23
CA ARG A 607 -20.82 22.69 -5.19
C ARG A 607 -21.36 24.08 -4.89
N GLN A 608 -20.50 25.09 -4.82
CA GLN A 608 -20.87 26.47 -4.55
C GLN A 608 -21.68 27.12 -5.69
N MET A 609 -21.37 26.79 -6.95
CA MET A 609 -22.10 27.30 -8.11
C MET A 609 -23.55 26.77 -8.19
N GLU A 610 -23.81 25.61 -7.60
CA GLU A 610 -25.07 24.86 -7.74
C GLU A 610 -25.74 24.63 -6.37
N THR A 611 -25.51 25.54 -5.42
CA THR A 611 -26.07 25.48 -4.06
C THR A 611 -27.59 25.45 -4.07
N ASP A 612 -28.23 26.20 -4.97
CA ASP A 612 -29.68 26.23 -5.11
C ASP A 612 -30.27 24.84 -5.44
N VAL A 613 -29.61 24.10 -6.33
CA VAL A 613 -29.99 22.74 -6.70
C VAL A 613 -29.71 21.77 -5.56
N LEU A 614 -28.53 21.86 -4.94
CA LEU A 614 -28.12 20.96 -3.86
C LEU A 614 -28.96 21.14 -2.60
N ASP A 615 -29.33 22.36 -2.24
CA ASP A 615 -30.18 22.64 -1.08
C ASP A 615 -31.62 22.19 -1.33
N LEU A 616 -32.11 22.23 -2.58
CA LEU A 616 -33.39 21.64 -2.96
C LEU A 616 -33.39 20.11 -2.77
N VAL A 617 -32.31 19.43 -3.17
CA VAL A 617 -32.17 17.97 -3.03
C VAL A 617 -32.01 17.52 -1.58
N LYS A 618 -31.41 18.35 -0.71
CA LYS A 618 -31.26 18.05 0.72
C LYS A 618 -32.58 18.00 1.49
N ARG A 619 -33.67 18.55 0.93
CA ARG A 619 -34.96 18.55 1.62
C ARG A 619 -35.53 17.13 1.68
N ASP A 620 -36.09 16.77 2.83
CA ASP A 620 -36.59 15.41 3.10
C ASP A 620 -37.70 14.98 2.13
N ASP A 621 -38.46 15.93 1.56
CA ASP A 621 -39.51 15.67 0.56
C ASP A 621 -38.96 15.37 -0.85
N VAL A 622 -37.72 15.75 -1.15
CA VAL A 622 -37.09 15.58 -2.48
C VAL A 622 -36.07 14.45 -2.47
N ARG A 623 -35.38 14.26 -1.34
CA ARG A 623 -34.32 13.25 -1.18
C ARG A 623 -34.83 11.84 -1.48
N GLY A 624 -34.19 11.15 -2.42
CA GLY A 624 -34.58 9.81 -2.89
C GLY A 624 -35.69 9.79 -3.94
N HIS A 625 -36.37 10.92 -4.16
CA HIS A 625 -37.42 11.11 -5.18
C HIS A 625 -37.07 12.26 -6.14
N GLU A 626 -35.78 12.50 -6.38
CA GLU A 626 -35.30 13.69 -7.10
C GLU A 626 -35.87 13.79 -8.52
N LYS A 627 -36.03 12.65 -9.19
CA LYS A 627 -36.57 12.59 -10.57
C LYS A 627 -38.05 12.94 -10.64
N GLU A 628 -38.80 12.64 -9.58
CA GLU A 628 -40.26 12.79 -9.54
C GLU A 628 -40.66 14.16 -8.99
N MET A 629 -39.91 14.65 -7.99
CA MET A 629 -40.24 15.86 -7.23
C MET A 629 -39.60 17.14 -7.81
N MET A 630 -38.53 17.02 -8.59
CA MET A 630 -37.86 18.18 -9.18
C MET A 630 -38.38 18.46 -10.59
N GLN A 631 -38.44 19.75 -10.94
CA GLN A 631 -38.67 20.14 -12.33
C GLN A 631 -37.50 19.67 -13.21
N GLU A 632 -37.80 19.29 -14.45
CA GLU A 632 -36.83 18.73 -15.40
C GLU A 632 -35.55 19.59 -15.55
N ARG A 633 -35.69 20.93 -15.56
CA ARG A 633 -34.53 21.85 -15.63
C ARG A 633 -33.60 21.71 -14.42
N TYR A 634 -34.15 21.59 -13.22
CA TYR A 634 -33.38 21.42 -11.98
C TYR A 634 -32.80 20.00 -11.88
N TYR A 635 -33.58 18.99 -12.27
CA TYR A 635 -33.12 17.60 -12.31
C TYR A 635 -31.93 17.42 -13.28
N ASN A 636 -32.00 18.01 -14.47
CA ASN A 636 -30.90 17.96 -15.45
C ASN A 636 -29.62 18.66 -14.95
N ARG A 637 -29.75 19.74 -14.15
CA ARG A 637 -28.60 20.37 -13.46
C ARG A 637 -28.05 19.45 -12.38
N PHE A 638 -28.93 18.85 -11.56
CA PHE A 638 -28.54 17.91 -10.51
C PHE A 638 -27.74 16.72 -11.07
N VAL A 639 -28.25 16.04 -12.11
CA VAL A 639 -27.55 14.92 -12.76
C VAL A 639 -26.17 15.34 -13.27
N ARG A 640 -26.06 16.52 -13.90
CA ARG A 640 -24.78 17.06 -14.37
C ARG A 640 -23.80 17.32 -13.22
N VAL A 641 -24.28 17.87 -12.11
CA VAL A 641 -23.46 18.10 -10.92
C VAL A 641 -22.96 16.77 -10.37
N MET A 642 -23.83 15.78 -10.21
CA MET A 642 -23.45 14.46 -9.72
C MET A 642 -22.40 13.78 -10.61
N ASP A 643 -22.57 13.81 -11.94
CA ASP A 643 -21.59 13.28 -12.90
C ASP A 643 -20.22 13.97 -12.79
N ILE A 644 -20.20 15.30 -12.63
CA ILE A 644 -18.95 16.05 -12.42
C ILE A 644 -18.31 15.70 -11.07
N GLN A 645 -19.10 15.57 -10.00
CA GLN A 645 -18.60 15.20 -8.68
C GLN A 645 -17.98 13.79 -8.70
N GLU A 646 -18.68 12.84 -9.31
CA GLU A 646 -18.23 11.46 -9.45
C GLU A 646 -16.90 11.39 -10.23
N LYS A 647 -16.82 12.06 -11.39
CA LYS A 647 -15.59 12.12 -12.18
C LYS A 647 -14.41 12.71 -11.41
N LEU A 648 -14.62 13.83 -10.72
CA LEU A 648 -13.55 14.47 -9.93
C LEU A 648 -13.07 13.57 -8.79
N LEU A 649 -13.98 12.95 -8.04
CA LEU A 649 -13.63 12.04 -6.96
C LEU A 649 -12.95 10.77 -7.49
N ALA A 650 -13.44 10.19 -8.58
CA ALA A 650 -12.81 9.05 -9.24
C ALA A 650 -11.39 9.38 -9.70
N HIS A 651 -11.15 10.58 -10.23
CA HIS A 651 -9.80 11.05 -10.56
C HIS A 651 -8.91 11.16 -9.33
N VAL A 652 -9.41 11.68 -8.20
CA VAL A 652 -8.66 11.73 -6.95
C VAL A 652 -8.30 10.32 -6.46
N MET A 653 -9.21 9.35 -6.54
CA MET A 653 -8.92 7.95 -6.16
C MET A 653 -7.86 7.31 -7.05
N ARG A 654 -7.88 7.57 -8.37
CA ARG A 654 -6.83 7.09 -9.29
C ARG A 654 -5.47 7.71 -8.99
N LEU A 655 -5.44 8.99 -8.64
CA LEU A 655 -4.21 9.68 -8.23
C LEU A 655 -3.70 9.14 -6.88
N ASP A 656 -4.59 8.78 -5.96
CA ASP A 656 -4.19 8.12 -4.71
C ASP A 656 -3.52 6.75 -4.93
N ASN A 657 -3.90 5.99 -5.97
CA ASN A 657 -3.17 4.76 -6.33
C ASN A 657 -1.70 5.06 -6.65
N LEU A 658 -1.44 6.13 -7.40
CA LEU A 658 -0.09 6.56 -7.71
C LEU A 658 0.66 7.04 -6.46
N VAL A 659 0.00 7.77 -5.56
CA VAL A 659 0.59 8.13 -4.25
C VAL A 659 0.94 6.87 -3.45
N GLY A 660 0.06 5.87 -3.41
CA GLY A 660 0.31 4.59 -2.74
C GLY A 660 1.59 3.94 -3.24
N THR A 661 1.73 3.79 -4.56
CA THR A 661 2.93 3.19 -5.18
C THR A 661 4.21 4.00 -4.94
N LEU A 662 4.14 5.34 -4.98
CA LEU A 662 5.32 6.21 -4.84
C LEU A 662 5.74 6.43 -3.37
N ARG A 663 4.78 6.49 -2.43
CA ARG A 663 5.02 6.91 -1.04
C ARG A 663 4.79 5.84 0.02
N ASP A 664 3.84 4.92 -0.15
CA ASP A 664 3.40 4.06 0.96
C ASP A 664 3.84 2.62 0.84
N PHE A 665 3.83 2.10 -0.38
CA PHE A 665 4.34 0.77 -0.68
C PHE A 665 5.87 0.81 -0.64
#